data_AF-A0A8R7PKT1-F1
#
_entry.id   AF-A0A8R7PKT1-F1
#
_cell.length_a   1.000
_cell.length_b   1.000
_cell.length_c   1.000
_cell.angle_alpha   90.00
_cell.angle_beta   90.00
_cell.angle_gamma   90.00
#
_symmetry.space_group_name_H-M   'P 1'
#
loop_
_entity.id
_entity.type
_entity.pdbx_description
1 polymer ?
#
loop_
_entity_poly.entity_id
_entity_poly.type
_entity_poly.pdbx_seq_one_letter_code
_entity_poly.pdbx_strand_id
1 'polypeptide(L)'
;MGGLEEIRNEAVDLENIPIEEVFEQLKCTRQGLTSDEGAQRVEIFGLNKLEEKKESKVLKFLGFMWNPLSWVMEMAAIMAIALANGGGKPPDWQDFVGIIVLLVINSTISFIEENNAGNAAAALMANLAPKTKVLRDGRWGEQEASILVPGDIVSIKLGDIVPADARLLEGDPLKIDQSGLTGESLPVTKNPGDEVFSGSTCKQGEIEAVVIATGVHTFFGKAAHLVDSTNQVGHFQQVLTAIGNFCIVSIAVGIVIEIIVMFPIQRRKYRAGIENLLVLLIGGIPIAMPTVLSVTMAIGSHKLSQQGAITKRMTAIEELAGMDVLCSDKTGTLTLNKLSVDKNLVEVFAKGVDKEHVLLLAARASRVENQDAIDACMVGMLADPKEARAGIREVHFLPFNPTDKRTALTYIDAEGNWHRASKGAPEQIITLCNCKEDVKRKVHSVIEKYAERGLRSLAVARQEVPEKSKDSPGGPWQFIGLLPLFDPPRHDSAETIRKALVLGVNVKMITGDQLAIGKETGRRLGMGTNMYPSSALLGQSKDGSLESLPVDELIEKADGFAGVFPEHKYEIVKRLQEKKHIVGMTGDGVNDAPALKKADIGIAVDDATDAARSASDIVLTEPGLSVIISAVLTSRCIFQRMKNYTIYAVSITIRIVLGFMLIALIWKFDFAPFMVLIIAILNDGTIMTISKDRVKPSPLPDSWKLNEIFATGVVLGTYLALVTVVFFWLIHKTDFFTNKFGVESIRNTEFKEMSALYLQVSIVSQALIFVTRSRSWSFVERPGFLLVTAFLLAQLVATLIAVYANWDFARIKGIGWGWAGVIWLFSIVFYFPLDIFKFFIRFVLSGRAWDNLLQNKTAFTTKENYGKGEREAQWATAQRTLHGLQAPEPASHTLFNDKSSYRELSEIAEQAKRRAEIARLRELNTLKGHVESVVKLKGLDIDTINQNYTV
;
A
#
# COMPACT_ATOMS: atom_id res chain seq x y z
N MET A 1 30.83 39.91 -1.26
CA MET A 1 30.82 38.63 -0.52
C MET A 1 30.66 38.82 0.98
N GLY A 2 31.32 39.78 1.65
CA GLY A 2 31.23 39.98 3.12
C GLY A 2 29.82 39.99 3.76
N GLY A 3 28.86 40.76 3.23
CA GLY A 3 27.52 40.83 3.86
C GLY A 3 26.66 39.54 3.80
N LEU A 4 26.87 38.66 2.81
CA LEU A 4 26.15 37.39 2.73
C LEU A 4 26.74 36.34 3.69
N GLU A 5 28.04 36.44 3.99
CA GLU A 5 28.69 35.59 5.00
C GLU A 5 28.28 35.97 6.43
N GLU A 6 28.02 37.26 6.69
CA GLU A 6 27.44 37.72 7.97
C GLU A 6 26.03 37.18 8.21
N ILE A 7 25.20 37.12 7.16
CA ILE A 7 23.86 36.49 7.20
C ILE A 7 23.98 34.98 7.44
N ARG A 8 24.94 34.31 6.78
CA ARG A 8 25.20 32.88 7.03
C ARG A 8 25.59 32.60 8.48
N ASN A 9 26.30 33.52 9.12
CA ASN A 9 26.72 33.41 10.51
C ASN A 9 25.62 33.85 11.51
N GLU A 10 24.40 34.11 11.05
CA GLU A 10 23.26 34.58 11.87
C GLU A 10 23.59 35.87 12.66
N ALA A 11 24.52 36.69 12.17
CA ALA A 11 24.93 37.93 12.84
C ALA A 11 23.88 39.06 12.71
N VAL A 12 22.85 38.85 11.88
CA VAL A 12 21.81 39.82 11.57
C VAL A 12 20.43 39.18 11.72
N ASP A 13 19.58 39.83 12.51
CA ASP A 13 18.21 39.39 12.78
C ASP A 13 17.29 39.85 11.64
N LEU A 14 17.10 38.98 10.65
CA LEU A 14 16.17 39.19 9.54
C LEU A 14 14.70 38.99 9.93
N GLU A 15 14.44 38.56 11.17
CA GLU A 15 13.09 38.36 11.67
C GLU A 15 12.52 39.72 12.08
N ASN A 16 13.19 40.48 12.94
CA ASN A 16 12.52 41.64 13.55
C ASN A 16 12.64 42.97 12.77
N ILE A 17 13.26 42.97 11.58
CA ILE A 17 13.49 44.17 10.78
C ILE A 17 12.40 44.43 9.71
N PRO A 18 12.21 45.69 9.27
CA PRO A 18 11.27 46.03 8.19
C PRO A 18 11.60 45.33 6.87
N ILE A 19 10.59 44.98 6.07
CA ILE A 19 10.75 44.29 4.76
C ILE A 19 11.74 45.01 3.83
N GLU A 20 11.75 46.35 3.83
CA GLU A 20 12.65 47.14 2.99
C GLU A 20 14.12 46.91 3.36
N GLU A 21 14.44 46.81 4.65
CA GLU A 21 15.76 46.47 5.15
C GLU A 21 16.10 44.99 4.88
N VAL A 22 15.11 44.09 4.90
CA VAL A 22 15.30 42.68 4.48
C VAL A 22 15.78 42.60 3.03
N PHE A 23 15.20 43.38 2.11
CA PHE A 23 15.63 43.43 0.71
C PHE A 23 17.05 43.98 0.56
N GLU A 24 17.42 45.01 1.32
CA GLU A 24 18.77 45.60 1.29
C GLU A 24 19.82 44.62 1.82
N GLN A 25 19.55 43.94 2.93
CA GLN A 25 20.49 43.00 3.55
C GLN A 25 20.64 41.72 2.73
N LEU A 26 19.53 41.13 2.27
CA LEU A 26 19.53 39.94 1.39
C LEU A 26 19.98 40.28 -0.05
N LYS A 27 20.15 41.56 -0.37
CA LYS A 27 20.50 42.06 -1.72
C LYS A 27 19.61 41.45 -2.79
N CYS A 28 18.31 41.46 -2.55
CA CYS A 28 17.32 40.96 -3.50
C CYS A 28 16.38 42.09 -3.93
N THR A 29 15.64 41.88 -5.02
CA THR A 29 14.67 42.87 -5.52
C THR A 29 13.27 42.25 -5.54
N ARG A 30 12.24 43.10 -5.64
CA ARG A 30 10.85 42.64 -5.79
C ARG A 30 10.59 41.84 -7.08
N GLN A 31 11.51 41.84 -8.05
CA GLN A 31 11.43 41.01 -9.26
C GLN A 31 12.05 39.62 -9.08
N GLY A 32 12.49 39.28 -7.86
CA GLY A 32 13.18 38.03 -7.54
C GLY A 32 14.69 38.12 -7.79
N LEU A 33 15.33 36.96 -7.72
CA LEU A 33 16.76 36.78 -8.01
C LEU A 33 16.98 36.39 -9.47
N THR A 34 18.20 36.58 -9.98
CA THR A 34 18.58 35.96 -11.25
C THR A 34 18.95 34.48 -11.06
N SER A 35 18.84 33.67 -12.12
CA SER A 35 19.20 32.25 -12.04
C SER A 35 20.67 32.03 -11.64
N ASP A 36 21.58 32.89 -12.09
CA ASP A 36 23.01 32.82 -11.76
C ASP A 36 23.29 33.17 -10.30
N GLU A 37 22.61 34.19 -9.75
CA GLU A 37 22.71 34.55 -8.33
C GLU A 37 22.18 33.43 -7.44
N GLY A 38 21.09 32.76 -7.85
CA GLY A 38 20.58 31.58 -7.17
C GLY A 38 21.63 30.49 -7.06
N ALA A 39 22.29 30.15 -8.18
CA ALA A 39 23.35 29.14 -8.20
C ALA A 39 24.56 29.51 -7.32
N GLN A 40 25.01 30.76 -7.37
CA GLN A 40 26.10 31.24 -6.52
C GLN A 40 25.77 31.18 -5.02
N ARG A 41 24.52 31.50 -4.64
CA ARG A 41 24.09 31.45 -3.23
C ARG A 41 23.99 30.02 -2.71
N VAL A 42 23.66 29.04 -3.56
CA VAL A 42 23.69 27.62 -3.17
C VAL A 42 25.12 27.20 -2.77
N GLU A 43 26.17 27.69 -3.43
CA GLU A 43 27.55 27.40 -3.03
C GLU A 43 27.94 28.03 -1.69
N ILE A 44 27.32 29.16 -1.31
CA ILE A 44 27.63 29.91 -0.08
C ILE A 44 26.87 29.36 1.13
N PHE A 45 25.55 29.19 0.99
CA PHE A 45 24.62 28.80 2.06
C PHE A 45 24.35 27.29 2.10
N GLY A 46 24.70 26.55 1.05
CA GLY A 46 24.33 25.15 0.90
C GLY A 46 22.92 24.95 0.37
N LEU A 47 22.52 23.69 0.25
CA LEU A 47 21.17 23.30 -0.17
C LEU A 47 20.18 23.46 0.98
N ASN A 48 18.93 23.82 0.66
CA ASN A 48 17.80 23.84 1.60
C ASN A 48 17.34 22.41 1.93
N LYS A 49 18.20 21.67 2.63
CA LYS A 49 17.95 20.32 3.10
C LYS A 49 18.64 20.16 4.45
N LEU A 50 18.04 19.36 5.34
CA LEU A 50 18.71 18.96 6.57
C LEU A 50 19.95 18.14 6.22
N GLU A 51 21.02 18.29 7.00
CA GLU A 51 22.23 17.50 6.80
C GLU A 51 21.91 16.01 6.93
N GLU A 52 22.06 15.27 5.83
CA GLU A 52 21.99 13.82 5.89
C GLU A 52 23.21 13.31 6.65
N LYS A 53 22.98 12.52 7.70
CA LYS A 53 24.05 11.74 8.35
C LYS A 53 24.73 10.88 7.29
N LYS A 54 25.94 11.27 6.90
CA LYS A 54 26.78 10.50 6.00
C LYS A 54 27.30 9.29 6.77
N GLU A 55 26.55 8.20 6.76
CA GLU A 55 27.10 6.92 7.19
C GLU A 55 28.18 6.49 6.21
N SER A 56 29.36 6.13 6.74
CA SER A 56 30.41 5.61 5.89
C SER A 56 29.97 4.26 5.32
N LYS A 57 30.19 4.04 4.02
CA LYS A 57 29.85 2.77 3.35
C LYS A 57 30.50 1.56 4.04
N VAL A 58 31.66 1.76 4.66
CA VAL A 58 32.39 0.72 5.42
C VAL A 58 31.69 0.42 6.75
N LEU A 59 31.24 1.43 7.50
CA LEU A 59 30.47 1.22 8.73
C LEU A 59 29.13 0.52 8.42
N LYS A 60 28.46 0.92 7.34
CA LYS A 60 27.24 0.24 6.88
C LYS A 60 27.51 -1.23 6.51
N PHE A 61 28.62 -1.52 5.83
CA PHE A 61 29.05 -2.89 5.54
C PHE A 61 29.30 -3.71 6.82
N LEU A 62 30.02 -3.15 7.79
CA LEU A 62 30.28 -3.79 9.09
C LEU A 62 28.99 -3.99 9.91
N GLY A 63 28.00 -3.10 9.75
CA GLY A 63 26.68 -3.23 10.37
C GLY A 63 25.95 -4.51 9.93
N PHE A 64 26.12 -4.97 8.69
CA PHE A 64 25.55 -6.25 8.23
C PHE A 64 26.14 -7.47 8.94
N MET A 65 27.41 -7.38 9.35
CA MET A 65 28.07 -8.42 10.14
C MET A 65 27.60 -8.43 11.60
N TRP A 66 26.93 -7.38 12.07
CA TRP A 66 26.56 -7.19 13.47
C TRP A 66 25.05 -7.34 13.73
N ASN A 67 24.41 -8.32 13.08
CA ASN A 67 23.02 -8.68 13.37
C ASN A 67 22.95 -9.85 14.38
N PRO A 68 21.81 -10.06 15.08
CA PRO A 68 21.70 -11.12 16.08
C PRO A 68 21.99 -12.54 15.56
N LEU A 69 21.70 -12.83 14.28
CA LEU A 69 22.00 -14.12 13.67
C LEU A 69 23.51 -14.27 13.41
N SER A 70 24.18 -13.20 13.00
CA SER A 70 25.62 -13.16 12.80
C SER A 70 26.39 -13.33 14.13
N TRP A 71 25.89 -12.81 15.25
CA TRP A 71 26.50 -13.07 16.57
C TRP A 71 26.54 -14.55 16.91
N VAL A 72 25.46 -15.28 16.64
CA VAL A 72 25.43 -16.73 16.88
C VAL A 72 26.42 -17.46 15.96
N MET A 73 26.58 -17.00 14.71
CA MET A 73 27.59 -17.53 13.78
C MET A 73 29.03 -17.21 14.21
N GLU A 74 29.27 -16.01 14.75
CA GLU A 74 30.56 -15.64 15.32
C GLU A 74 30.88 -16.51 16.54
N MET A 75 29.89 -16.76 17.42
CA MET A 75 30.02 -17.72 18.50
C MET A 75 30.34 -19.13 17.97
N ALA A 76 29.73 -19.57 16.86
CA ALA A 76 30.06 -20.85 16.24
C ALA A 76 31.50 -20.88 15.69
N ALA A 77 31.96 -19.80 15.07
CA ALA A 77 33.35 -19.67 14.60
C ALA A 77 34.34 -19.73 15.78
N ILE A 78 34.08 -18.98 16.85
CA ILE A 78 34.89 -19.02 18.07
C ILE A 78 34.87 -20.41 18.69
N MET A 79 33.71 -21.09 18.70
CA MET A 79 33.58 -22.46 19.21
C MET A 79 34.46 -23.45 18.44
N ALA A 80 34.58 -23.31 17.11
CA ALA A 80 35.43 -24.14 16.26
C ALA A 80 36.93 -24.00 16.58
N ILE A 81 37.38 -22.87 17.11
CA ILE A 81 38.77 -22.69 17.56
C ILE A 81 38.92 -23.05 19.05
N ALA A 82 38.06 -22.51 19.91
CA ALA A 82 38.23 -22.57 21.36
C ALA A 82 37.95 -23.97 21.92
N LEU A 83 36.89 -24.63 21.44
CA LEU A 83 36.43 -25.92 21.98
C LEU A 83 36.91 -27.13 21.17
N ALA A 84 37.43 -26.92 19.95
CA ALA A 84 38.07 -28.01 19.18
C ALA A 84 39.49 -28.36 19.65
N ASN A 85 40.01 -27.64 20.66
CA ASN A 85 41.31 -27.91 21.27
C ASN A 85 41.25 -29.19 22.12
N GLY A 86 41.61 -30.32 21.52
CA GLY A 86 41.64 -31.60 22.23
C GLY A 86 41.91 -32.82 21.33
N GLY A 87 42.35 -33.91 21.95
CA GLY A 87 42.54 -35.21 21.29
C GLY A 87 43.77 -35.33 20.37
N GLY A 88 44.78 -34.47 20.53
CA GLY A 88 46.05 -34.54 19.77
C GLY A 88 45.97 -34.05 18.31
N LYS A 89 44.88 -33.40 17.92
CA LYS A 89 44.67 -32.80 16.59
C LYS A 89 44.61 -31.27 16.69
N PRO A 90 45.07 -30.53 15.67
CA PRO A 90 44.96 -29.06 15.64
C PRO A 90 43.50 -28.60 15.71
N PRO A 91 43.23 -27.34 16.10
CA PRO A 91 41.90 -26.75 16.03
C PRO A 91 41.41 -26.72 14.58
N ASP A 92 40.09 -26.71 14.39
CA ASP A 92 39.44 -26.79 13.08
C ASP A 92 39.46 -25.42 12.38
N TRP A 93 40.67 -24.94 12.07
CA TRP A 93 40.92 -23.65 11.41
C TRP A 93 40.18 -23.52 10.07
N GLN A 94 39.98 -24.62 9.37
CA GLN A 94 39.28 -24.61 8.08
C GLN A 94 37.79 -24.32 8.24
N ASP A 95 37.15 -24.82 9.30
CA ASP A 95 35.75 -24.50 9.60
C ASP A 95 35.62 -23.04 10.05
N PHE A 96 36.54 -22.55 10.89
CA PHE A 96 36.59 -21.13 11.28
C PHE A 96 36.73 -20.18 10.09
N VAL A 97 37.73 -20.41 9.23
CA VAL A 97 37.95 -19.60 8.03
C VAL A 97 36.75 -19.73 7.09
N GLY A 98 36.18 -20.93 6.97
CA GLY A 98 34.98 -21.17 6.19
C GLY A 98 33.76 -20.36 6.66
N ILE A 99 33.50 -20.33 7.97
CA ILE A 99 32.41 -19.54 8.56
C ILE A 99 32.63 -18.05 8.33
N ILE A 100 33.86 -17.54 8.51
CA ILE A 100 34.19 -16.14 8.23
C ILE A 100 33.97 -15.82 6.75
N VAL A 101 34.40 -16.68 5.84
CA VAL A 101 34.18 -16.52 4.40
C VAL A 101 32.69 -16.49 4.07
N LEU A 102 31.88 -17.36 4.68
CA LEU A 102 30.42 -17.33 4.54
C LEU A 102 29.84 -16.01 5.02
N LEU A 103 30.24 -15.51 6.20
CA LEU A 103 29.77 -14.23 6.73
C LEU A 103 30.18 -13.06 5.83
N VAL A 104 31.39 -13.07 5.29
CA VAL A 104 31.86 -12.05 4.33
C VAL A 104 31.04 -12.11 3.04
N ILE A 105 30.87 -13.29 2.44
CA ILE A 105 30.06 -13.45 1.21
C ILE A 105 28.62 -12.96 1.45
N ASN A 106 27.99 -13.39 2.54
CA ASN A 106 26.62 -12.99 2.87
C ASN A 106 26.53 -11.47 3.09
N SER A 107 27.48 -10.87 3.81
CA SER A 107 27.54 -9.42 4.03
C SER A 107 27.79 -8.65 2.74
N THR A 108 28.64 -9.15 1.84
CA THR A 108 28.88 -8.54 0.52
C THR A 108 27.63 -8.57 -0.35
N ILE A 109 26.94 -9.73 -0.44
CA ILE A 109 25.68 -9.83 -1.19
C ILE A 109 24.64 -8.89 -0.59
N SER A 110 24.52 -8.88 0.74
CA SER A 110 23.56 -8.01 1.46
C SER A 110 23.83 -6.54 1.22
N PHE A 111 25.08 -6.11 1.32
CA PHE A 111 25.48 -4.73 1.08
C PHE A 111 25.23 -4.29 -0.37
N ILE A 112 25.61 -5.12 -1.35
CA ILE A 112 25.42 -4.79 -2.77
C ILE A 112 23.94 -4.66 -3.09
N GLU A 113 23.13 -5.64 -2.67
CA GLU A 113 21.70 -5.66 -2.98
C GLU A 113 20.96 -4.54 -2.23
N GLU A 114 21.28 -4.28 -0.97
CA GLU A 114 20.66 -3.18 -0.22
C GLU A 114 21.09 -1.80 -0.75
N ASN A 115 22.33 -1.65 -1.20
CA ASN A 115 22.77 -0.42 -1.84
C ASN A 115 22.11 -0.20 -3.21
N ASN A 116 21.95 -1.26 -4.01
CA ASN A 116 21.21 -1.19 -5.27
C ASN A 116 19.73 -0.86 -5.05
N ALA A 117 19.11 -1.49 -4.07
CA ALA A 117 17.77 -1.19 -3.59
C ALA A 117 17.65 0.27 -3.12
N GLY A 118 18.61 0.74 -2.31
CA GLY A 118 18.66 2.09 -1.79
C GLY A 118 18.82 3.15 -2.88
N ASN A 119 19.67 2.90 -3.88
CA ASN A 119 19.81 3.80 -5.03
C ASN A 119 18.53 3.88 -5.87
N ALA A 120 17.86 2.75 -6.09
CA ALA A 120 16.58 2.72 -6.78
C ALA A 120 15.51 3.49 -5.98
N ALA A 121 15.45 3.31 -4.66
CA ALA A 121 14.55 4.04 -3.78
C ALA A 121 14.88 5.55 -3.75
N ALA A 122 16.14 5.95 -3.73
CA ALA A 122 16.55 7.36 -3.76
C ALA A 122 16.10 8.07 -5.05
N ALA A 123 16.19 7.41 -6.20
CA ALA A 123 15.67 7.93 -7.46
C ALA A 123 14.14 8.12 -7.41
N LEU A 124 13.42 7.24 -6.72
CA LEU A 124 11.98 7.37 -6.51
C LEU A 124 11.63 8.52 -5.55
N MET A 125 12.41 8.68 -4.48
CA MET A 125 12.23 9.77 -3.52
C MET A 125 12.54 11.14 -4.12
N ALA A 126 13.47 11.22 -5.08
CA ALA A 126 13.73 12.46 -5.82
C ALA A 126 12.49 12.95 -6.57
N ASN A 127 11.67 12.05 -7.13
CA ASN A 127 10.40 12.42 -7.77
C ASN A 127 9.34 12.94 -6.79
N LEU A 128 9.51 12.66 -5.49
CA LEU A 128 8.65 13.14 -4.40
C LEU A 128 9.24 14.36 -3.68
N ALA A 129 10.38 14.88 -4.14
CA ALA A 129 11.00 16.04 -3.52
C ALA A 129 10.01 17.22 -3.53
N PRO A 130 9.83 17.93 -2.39
CA PRO A 130 8.95 19.09 -2.34
C PRO A 130 9.35 20.10 -3.41
N LYS A 131 8.37 20.61 -4.13
CA LYS A 131 8.57 21.66 -5.12
C LYS A 131 8.05 22.97 -4.57
N THR A 132 8.61 24.06 -5.05
CA THR A 132 8.17 25.40 -4.69
C THR A 132 8.18 26.30 -5.91
N LYS A 133 7.20 27.22 -5.96
CA LYS A 133 7.12 28.24 -7.00
C LYS A 133 7.99 29.41 -6.60
N VAL A 134 9.05 29.63 -7.37
CA VAL A 134 10.02 30.70 -7.18
C VAL A 134 9.92 31.71 -8.31
N LEU A 135 10.13 32.98 -7.99
CA LEU A 135 10.27 34.05 -8.96
C LEU A 135 11.76 34.26 -9.25
N ARG A 136 12.22 33.82 -10.42
CA ARG A 136 13.59 34.04 -10.90
C ARG A 136 13.59 34.62 -12.31
N ASP A 137 14.53 35.54 -12.60
CA ASP A 137 14.60 36.28 -13.87
C ASP A 137 13.27 36.98 -14.25
N GLY A 138 12.50 37.43 -13.24
CA GLY A 138 11.18 38.04 -13.41
C GLY A 138 10.08 37.09 -13.91
N ARG A 139 10.32 35.77 -13.89
CA ARG A 139 9.35 34.74 -14.30
C ARG A 139 9.10 33.74 -13.19
N TRP A 140 7.83 33.37 -13.01
CA TRP A 140 7.45 32.30 -12.09
C TRP A 140 7.83 30.95 -12.69
N GLY A 141 8.64 30.19 -11.96
CA GLY A 141 9.03 28.83 -12.29
C GLY A 141 8.85 27.91 -11.09
N GLU A 142 8.60 26.63 -11.35
CA GLU A 142 8.55 25.60 -10.31
C GLU A 142 9.91 24.92 -10.23
N GLN A 143 10.51 24.91 -9.03
CA GLN A 143 11.84 24.35 -8.76
C GLN A 143 11.77 23.42 -7.55
N GLU A 144 12.77 22.56 -7.39
CA GLU A 144 12.90 21.76 -6.17
C GLU A 144 13.17 22.67 -4.97
N ALA A 145 12.49 22.42 -3.85
CA ALA A 145 12.66 23.19 -2.62
C ALA A 145 14.09 23.10 -2.06
N SER A 146 14.87 22.08 -2.43
CA SER A 146 16.26 21.88 -2.04
C SER A 146 17.22 22.94 -2.60
N ILE A 147 16.87 23.59 -3.72
CA ILE A 147 17.69 24.59 -4.43
C ILE A 147 17.34 26.01 -3.99
N LEU A 148 16.37 26.14 -3.08
CA LEU A 148 15.94 27.43 -2.55
C LEU A 148 17.06 28.06 -1.72
N VAL A 149 17.27 29.35 -1.86
CA VAL A 149 18.31 30.11 -1.15
C VAL A 149 17.72 31.32 -0.44
N PRO A 150 18.37 31.83 0.63
CA PRO A 150 17.99 33.09 1.23
C PRO A 150 17.95 34.23 0.20
N GLY A 151 16.84 34.97 0.18
CA GLY A 151 16.54 36.04 -0.77
C GLY A 151 15.70 35.64 -1.99
N ASP A 152 15.42 34.35 -2.21
CA ASP A 152 14.42 33.93 -3.21
C ASP A 152 13.03 34.44 -2.82
N ILE A 153 12.24 34.84 -3.82
CA ILE A 153 10.81 35.13 -3.64
C ILE A 153 10.02 33.87 -4.01
N VAL A 154 9.16 33.43 -3.09
CA VAL A 154 8.28 32.28 -3.23
C VAL A 154 6.82 32.69 -3.17
N SER A 155 5.96 31.92 -3.84
CA SER A 155 4.50 32.06 -3.71
C SER A 155 3.97 30.92 -2.85
N ILE A 156 3.27 31.27 -1.76
CA ILE A 156 2.67 30.30 -0.83
C ILE A 156 1.16 30.30 -1.06
N LYS A 157 0.63 29.14 -1.49
CA LYS A 157 -0.80 28.94 -1.75
C LYS A 157 -1.43 28.04 -0.71
N LEU A 158 -2.76 28.00 -0.69
CA LEU A 158 -3.52 27.08 0.13
C LEU A 158 -3.09 25.63 -0.16
N GLY A 159 -2.68 24.91 0.88
CA GLY A 159 -2.24 23.52 0.80
C GLY A 159 -0.74 23.31 0.65
N ASP A 160 0.01 24.37 0.32
CA ASP A 160 1.47 24.30 0.19
C ASP A 160 2.11 24.11 1.56
N ILE A 161 3.19 23.33 1.57
CA ILE A 161 4.11 23.27 2.70
C ILE A 161 5.10 24.40 2.53
N VAL A 162 5.25 25.23 3.56
CA VAL A 162 6.22 26.32 3.57
C VAL A 162 7.63 25.71 3.47
N PRO A 163 8.40 26.00 2.39
CA PRO A 163 9.63 25.26 2.06
C PRO A 163 10.86 25.67 2.87
N ALA A 164 10.83 26.88 3.44
CA ALA A 164 11.92 27.51 4.17
C ALA A 164 11.33 28.62 5.06
N ASP A 165 12.08 29.11 6.04
CA ASP A 165 11.60 30.24 6.83
C ASP A 165 11.57 31.48 5.93
N ALA A 166 10.43 32.19 5.94
CA ALA A 166 10.16 33.27 5.00
C ALA A 166 9.41 34.44 5.66
N ARG A 167 9.57 35.64 5.11
CA ARG A 167 8.84 36.86 5.48
C ARG A 167 7.77 37.17 4.44
N LEU A 168 6.53 37.34 4.90
CA LEU A 168 5.40 37.61 4.01
C LEU A 168 5.51 39.00 3.39
N LEU A 169 5.29 39.09 2.08
CA LEU A 169 5.23 40.34 1.33
C LEU A 169 3.80 40.93 1.38
N GLU A 170 3.48 41.82 0.45
CA GLU A 170 2.17 42.47 0.38
C GLU A 170 1.06 41.49 -0.06
N GLY A 171 -0.12 41.58 0.56
CA GLY A 171 -1.27 40.74 0.22
C GLY A 171 -2.31 40.66 1.34
N ASP A 172 -3.32 39.82 1.12
CA ASP A 172 -4.33 39.56 2.15
C ASP A 172 -3.75 38.57 3.20
N PRO A 173 -4.11 38.69 4.49
CA PRO A 173 -3.61 37.78 5.52
C PRO A 173 -3.94 36.31 5.23
N LEU A 174 -3.06 35.42 5.65
CA LEU A 174 -3.21 33.98 5.44
C LEU A 174 -3.16 33.24 6.78
N LYS A 175 -3.68 32.01 6.82
CA LYS A 175 -3.64 31.17 8.02
C LYS A 175 -2.66 30.03 7.82
N ILE A 176 -1.67 29.96 8.70
CA ILE A 176 -0.67 28.90 8.73
C ILE A 176 -0.98 27.95 9.90
N ASP A 177 -0.99 26.66 9.59
CA ASP A 177 -0.95 25.61 10.59
C ASP A 177 0.50 25.31 10.98
N GLN A 178 0.83 25.59 12.24
CA GLN A 178 2.13 25.35 12.85
C GLN A 178 2.08 24.17 13.85
N SER A 179 1.01 23.37 13.85
CA SER A 179 0.81 22.28 14.82
C SER A 179 1.96 21.26 14.83
N GLY A 180 2.57 21.01 13.67
CA GLY A 180 3.74 20.12 13.56
C GLY A 180 5.02 20.67 14.22
N LEU A 181 5.07 21.98 14.50
CA LEU A 181 6.23 22.70 15.03
C LEU A 181 6.03 23.11 16.49
N THR A 182 4.88 23.73 16.80
CA THR A 182 4.57 24.29 18.13
C THR A 182 3.73 23.34 18.98
N GLY A 183 3.09 22.35 18.37
CA GLY A 183 2.09 21.49 19.02
C GLY A 183 0.72 22.14 19.18
N GLU A 184 0.56 23.42 18.83
CA GLU A 184 -0.73 24.12 18.90
C GLU A 184 -1.60 23.79 17.69
N SER A 185 -2.80 23.27 17.93
CA SER A 185 -3.66 22.74 16.87
C SER A 185 -4.42 23.81 16.08
N LEU A 186 -4.47 25.05 16.56
CA LEU A 186 -5.20 26.13 15.90
C LEU A 186 -4.30 26.86 14.91
N PRO A 187 -4.74 27.05 13.65
CA PRO A 187 -3.96 27.78 12.68
C PRO A 187 -3.89 29.27 13.05
N VAL A 188 -2.69 29.83 12.94
CA VAL A 188 -2.38 31.22 13.30
C VAL A 188 -2.55 32.10 12.06
N THR A 189 -3.14 33.28 12.25
CA THR A 189 -3.25 34.27 11.16
C THR A 189 -1.95 35.06 11.06
N LYS A 190 -1.41 35.15 9.85
CA LYS A 190 -0.16 35.83 9.52
C LYS A 190 -0.45 36.94 8.50
N ASN A 191 0.03 38.14 8.82
CA ASN A 191 -0.15 39.35 8.03
C ASN A 191 1.10 39.64 7.19
N PRO A 192 1.00 40.51 6.17
CA PRO A 192 2.18 41.07 5.50
C PRO A 192 3.22 41.57 6.50
N GLY A 193 4.48 41.18 6.31
CA GLY A 193 5.60 41.46 7.21
C GLY A 193 5.85 40.41 8.28
N ASP A 194 4.88 39.56 8.62
CA ASP A 194 5.09 38.48 9.59
C ASP A 194 5.96 37.35 9.01
N GLU A 195 6.62 36.59 9.87
CA GLU A 195 7.34 35.37 9.49
C GLU A 195 6.45 34.13 9.42
N VAL A 196 6.85 33.21 8.55
CA VAL A 196 6.33 31.85 8.43
C VAL A 196 7.48 30.86 8.47
N PHE A 197 7.25 29.72 9.12
CA PHE A 197 8.30 28.72 9.37
C PHE A 197 8.23 27.55 8.40
N SER A 198 9.38 27.00 8.04
CA SER A 198 9.56 25.79 7.25
C SER A 198 8.81 24.60 7.88
N GLY A 199 8.13 23.82 7.04
CA GLY A 199 7.32 22.68 7.47
C GLY A 199 5.91 23.05 7.96
N SER A 200 5.60 24.34 8.13
CA SER A 200 4.23 24.78 8.36
C SER A 200 3.38 24.60 7.11
N THR A 201 2.06 24.47 7.26
CA THR A 201 1.16 24.27 6.12
C THR A 201 0.19 25.44 5.97
N CYS A 202 0.03 25.97 4.76
CA CYS A 202 -0.96 27.01 4.51
C CYS A 202 -2.38 26.43 4.48
N LYS A 203 -3.24 26.86 5.39
CA LYS A 203 -4.65 26.42 5.48
C LYS A 203 -5.61 27.35 4.75
N GLN A 204 -5.30 28.65 4.69
CA GLN A 204 -6.16 29.66 4.07
C GLN A 204 -5.30 30.81 3.52
N GLY A 205 -5.74 31.39 2.40
CA GLY A 205 -5.09 32.55 1.78
C GLY A 205 -4.00 32.16 0.77
N GLU A 206 -3.44 33.18 0.14
CA GLU A 206 -2.32 33.10 -0.79
C GLU A 206 -1.52 34.39 -0.67
N ILE A 207 -0.22 34.29 -0.53
CA ILE A 207 0.67 35.45 -0.47
C ILE A 207 2.05 35.11 -1.03
N GLU A 208 2.76 36.14 -1.47
CA GLU A 208 4.19 36.04 -1.81
C GLU A 208 5.04 36.24 -0.55
N ALA A 209 6.21 35.60 -0.48
CA ALA A 209 7.11 35.69 0.65
C ALA A 209 8.57 35.69 0.19
N VAL A 210 9.45 36.34 0.94
CA VAL A 210 10.91 36.31 0.72
C VAL A 210 11.55 35.34 1.71
N VAL A 211 12.39 34.44 1.21
CA VAL A 211 13.07 33.42 2.03
C VAL A 211 14.16 34.08 2.87
N ILE A 212 14.14 33.86 4.18
CA ILE A 212 15.12 34.42 5.13
C ILE A 212 16.15 33.40 5.58
N ALA A 213 15.76 32.14 5.79
CA ALA A 213 16.65 31.08 6.24
C ALA A 213 16.28 29.73 5.62
N THR A 214 17.29 28.89 5.37
CA THR A 214 17.17 27.62 4.66
C THR A 214 17.86 26.47 5.41
N GLY A 215 17.39 25.24 5.22
CA GLY A 215 18.00 24.02 5.72
C GLY A 215 18.10 23.99 7.25
N VAL A 216 19.31 23.73 7.76
CA VAL A 216 19.60 23.63 9.20
C VAL A 216 19.35 24.95 9.95
N HIS A 217 19.43 26.09 9.26
CA HIS A 217 19.24 27.42 9.86
C HIS A 217 17.78 27.77 10.13
N THR A 218 16.84 27.00 9.58
CA THR A 218 15.42 27.18 9.87
C THR A 218 15.09 26.82 11.32
N PHE A 219 14.01 27.38 11.86
CA PHE A 219 13.50 27.01 13.19
C PHE A 219 13.28 25.49 13.31
N PHE A 220 12.68 24.89 12.28
CA PHE A 220 12.49 23.44 12.20
C PHE A 220 13.83 22.68 12.16
N GLY A 221 14.80 23.15 11.36
CA GLY A 221 16.10 22.51 11.24
C GLY A 221 16.89 22.50 12.56
N LYS A 222 16.86 23.63 13.29
CA LYS A 222 17.46 23.75 14.63
C LYS A 222 16.81 22.77 15.62
N ALA A 223 15.48 22.65 15.60
CA ALA A 223 14.76 21.71 16.45
C ALA A 223 15.01 20.24 16.06
N ALA A 224 15.00 19.93 14.76
CA ALA A 224 15.20 18.57 14.24
C ALA A 224 16.60 18.02 14.59
N HIS A 225 17.63 18.86 14.55
CA HIS A 225 18.98 18.49 14.97
C HIS A 225 19.05 18.08 16.46
N LEU A 226 18.13 18.54 17.30
CA LEU A 226 18.06 18.20 18.73
C LEU A 226 17.28 16.91 19.03
N VAL A 227 16.39 16.46 18.11
CA VAL A 227 15.41 15.36 18.34
C VAL A 227 15.85 14.02 17.72
N ASP A 228 17.07 13.92 17.19
CA ASP A 228 17.60 12.81 16.39
C ASP A 228 17.86 11.47 17.15
N SER A 229 16.93 11.08 18.04
CA SER A 229 17.05 9.90 18.91
C SER A 229 15.72 9.20 19.25
N THR A 230 14.73 9.19 18.33
CA THR A 230 13.48 8.43 18.55
C THR A 230 13.32 7.28 17.54
N ASN A 231 14.05 6.18 17.76
CA ASN A 231 13.89 4.96 16.95
C ASN A 231 12.80 4.06 17.55
N GLN A 232 11.55 4.24 17.09
CA GLN A 232 10.49 3.27 17.34
C GLN A 232 10.66 2.09 16.37
N VAL A 233 10.74 0.86 16.90
CA VAL A 233 10.99 -0.34 16.09
C VAL A 233 9.74 -0.68 15.27
N GLY A 234 9.84 -0.62 13.93
CA GLY A 234 8.72 -0.90 13.03
C GLY A 234 8.19 -2.33 13.10
N HIS A 235 6.90 -2.53 12.79
CA HIS A 235 6.20 -3.82 12.87
C HIS A 235 6.94 -4.95 12.11
N PHE A 236 7.38 -4.67 10.88
CA PHE A 236 8.14 -5.62 10.07
C PHE A 236 9.43 -6.12 10.76
N GLN A 237 10.16 -5.21 11.43
CA GLN A 237 11.37 -5.58 12.18
C GLN A 237 11.04 -6.49 13.37
N GLN A 238 9.90 -6.29 14.02
CA GLN A 238 9.42 -7.16 15.10
C GLN A 238 9.08 -8.57 14.57
N VAL A 239 8.40 -8.64 13.42
CA VAL A 239 8.07 -9.91 12.74
C VAL A 239 9.35 -10.66 12.36
N LEU A 240 10.33 -9.98 11.76
CA LEU A 240 11.62 -10.56 11.40
C LEU A 240 12.37 -11.10 12.62
N THR A 241 12.36 -10.34 13.73
CA THR A 241 12.97 -10.75 15.00
C THR A 241 12.27 -11.99 15.58
N ALA A 242 10.94 -12.06 15.49
CA ALA A 242 10.17 -13.22 15.96
C ALA A 242 10.50 -14.51 15.18
N ILE A 243 10.64 -14.41 13.85
CA ILE A 243 11.04 -15.54 12.99
C ILE A 243 12.47 -15.97 13.32
N GLY A 244 13.40 -15.01 13.43
CA GLY A 244 14.79 -15.30 13.81
C GLY A 244 14.88 -15.98 15.17
N ASN A 245 14.14 -15.49 16.16
CA ASN A 245 14.07 -16.07 17.49
C ASN A 245 13.52 -17.51 17.47
N PHE A 246 12.48 -17.78 16.69
CA PHE A 246 11.96 -19.15 16.51
C PHE A 246 13.03 -20.12 16.01
N CYS A 247 13.83 -19.71 15.02
CA CYS A 247 14.93 -20.52 14.50
C CYS A 247 16.03 -20.73 15.55
N ILE A 248 16.45 -19.67 16.26
CA ILE A 248 17.46 -19.75 17.33
C ILE A 248 17.00 -20.70 18.44
N VAL A 249 15.74 -20.59 18.90
CA VAL A 249 15.18 -21.47 19.93
C VAL A 249 15.17 -22.92 19.46
N SER A 250 14.80 -23.18 18.20
CA SER A 250 14.81 -24.53 17.63
C SER A 250 16.21 -25.16 17.65
N ILE A 251 17.24 -24.37 17.30
CA ILE A 251 18.64 -24.80 17.34
C ILE A 251 19.09 -25.03 18.79
N ALA A 252 18.78 -24.12 19.70
CA ALA A 252 19.13 -24.24 21.11
C ALA A 252 18.53 -25.51 21.74
N VAL A 253 17.27 -25.82 21.43
CA VAL A 253 16.61 -27.07 21.87
C VAL A 253 17.35 -28.29 21.31
N GLY A 254 17.70 -28.28 20.02
CA GLY A 254 18.49 -29.36 19.40
C GLY A 254 19.85 -29.56 20.09
N ILE A 255 20.60 -28.49 20.30
CA ILE A 255 21.90 -28.49 20.98
C ILE A 255 21.77 -29.04 22.41
N VAL A 256 20.78 -28.58 23.18
CA VAL A 256 20.55 -29.05 24.56
C VAL A 256 20.25 -30.56 24.59
N ILE A 257 19.40 -31.04 23.68
CA ILE A 257 19.09 -32.47 23.56
C ILE A 257 20.35 -33.26 23.21
N GLU A 258 21.16 -32.80 22.25
CA GLU A 258 22.41 -33.46 21.88
C GLU A 258 23.40 -33.53 23.04
N ILE A 259 23.60 -32.43 23.77
CA ILE A 259 24.50 -32.38 24.93
C ILE A 259 24.05 -33.39 26.00
N ILE A 260 22.74 -33.42 26.32
CA ILE A 260 22.17 -34.33 27.32
C ILE A 260 22.25 -35.80 26.88
N VAL A 261 22.14 -36.12 25.60
CA VAL A 261 22.19 -37.53 25.17
C VAL A 261 23.63 -37.99 24.87
N MET A 262 24.45 -37.17 24.22
CA MET A 262 25.78 -37.57 23.75
C MET A 262 26.80 -37.69 24.90
N PHE A 263 26.80 -36.75 25.85
CA PHE A 263 27.83 -36.73 26.90
C PHE A 263 27.52 -37.65 28.08
N PRO A 264 26.40 -37.50 28.82
CA PRO A 264 26.17 -38.33 30.00
C PRO A 264 25.65 -39.73 29.65
N ILE A 265 24.79 -39.89 28.64
CA ILE A 265 24.18 -41.18 28.29
C ILE A 265 25.12 -42.00 27.39
N GLN A 266 25.57 -41.45 26.26
CA GLN A 266 26.37 -42.18 25.28
C GLN A 266 27.89 -42.16 25.54
N ARG A 267 28.36 -41.34 26.49
CA ARG A 267 29.78 -41.14 26.84
C ARG A 267 30.67 -40.91 25.61
N ARG A 268 30.23 -40.05 24.69
CA ARG A 268 31.01 -39.71 23.49
C ARG A 268 32.23 -38.87 23.81
N LYS A 269 33.19 -38.92 22.88
CA LYS A 269 34.38 -38.05 22.91
C LYS A 269 33.94 -36.60 22.80
N TYR A 270 34.55 -35.74 23.63
CA TYR A 270 34.25 -34.31 23.70
C TYR A 270 34.27 -33.65 22.30
N ARG A 271 35.34 -33.84 21.53
CA ARG A 271 35.52 -33.23 20.21
C ARG A 271 34.43 -33.61 19.19
N ALA A 272 34.05 -34.88 19.13
CA ALA A 272 32.98 -35.34 18.23
C ALA A 272 31.62 -34.71 18.59
N GLY A 273 31.37 -34.46 19.88
CA GLY A 273 30.20 -33.69 20.32
C GLY A 273 30.22 -32.27 19.76
N ILE A 274 31.35 -31.56 19.84
CA ILE A 274 31.48 -30.18 19.33
C ILE A 274 31.24 -30.09 17.81
N GLU A 275 31.74 -31.06 17.02
CA GLU A 275 31.49 -31.11 15.57
C GLU A 275 29.99 -31.19 15.24
N ASN A 276 29.22 -31.99 15.99
CA ASN A 276 27.75 -32.05 15.81
C ASN A 276 27.06 -30.73 16.20
N LEU A 277 27.51 -30.08 17.29
CA LEU A 277 26.97 -28.77 17.67
C LEU A 277 27.25 -27.70 16.60
N LEU A 278 28.43 -27.73 15.96
CA LEU A 278 28.77 -26.83 14.85
C LEU A 278 27.86 -27.05 13.64
N VAL A 279 27.52 -28.30 13.31
CA VAL A 279 26.58 -28.63 12.22
C VAL A 279 25.21 -27.98 12.45
N LEU A 280 24.68 -28.06 13.68
CA LEU A 280 23.40 -27.45 14.04
C LEU A 280 23.44 -25.92 13.96
N LEU A 281 24.54 -25.29 14.39
CA LEU A 281 24.71 -23.84 14.33
C LEU A 281 24.82 -23.34 12.89
N ILE A 282 25.75 -23.91 12.10
CA ILE A 282 26.05 -23.42 10.74
C ILE A 282 24.85 -23.61 9.80
N GLY A 283 24.21 -24.78 9.83
CA GLY A 283 23.12 -25.07 8.91
C GLY A 283 21.74 -24.63 9.41
N GLY A 284 21.58 -24.44 10.73
CA GLY A 284 20.30 -24.05 11.31
C GLY A 284 19.98 -22.57 11.13
N ILE A 285 20.99 -21.70 11.10
CA ILE A 285 20.80 -20.24 11.14
C ILE A 285 20.49 -19.69 9.73
N PRO A 286 19.32 -19.09 9.51
CA PRO A 286 18.94 -18.53 8.21
C PRO A 286 19.50 -17.10 8.04
N ILE A 287 20.82 -16.96 7.89
CA ILE A 287 21.52 -15.65 7.85
C ILE A 287 20.98 -14.75 6.72
N ALA A 288 20.69 -15.33 5.55
CA ALA A 288 20.19 -14.57 4.40
C ALA A 288 18.77 -13.98 4.58
N MET A 289 18.05 -14.32 5.65
CA MET A 289 16.62 -14.00 5.76
C MET A 289 16.31 -12.50 5.80
N PRO A 290 16.93 -11.68 6.68
CA PRO A 290 16.73 -10.23 6.68
C PRO A 290 16.95 -9.61 5.31
N THR A 291 18.04 -9.99 4.65
CA THR A 291 18.44 -9.47 3.35
C THR A 291 17.44 -9.81 2.26
N VAL A 292 17.02 -11.08 2.16
CA VAL A 292 16.07 -11.51 1.12
C VAL A 292 14.74 -10.79 1.25
N LEU A 293 14.24 -10.61 2.48
CA LEU A 293 12.98 -9.90 2.71
C LEU A 293 13.11 -8.40 2.37
N SER A 294 14.19 -7.75 2.81
CA SER A 294 14.48 -6.33 2.50
C SER A 294 14.58 -6.07 0.99
N VAL A 295 15.36 -6.89 0.27
CA VAL A 295 15.52 -6.80 -1.19
C VAL A 295 14.21 -7.09 -1.92
N THR A 296 13.41 -8.04 -1.43
CA THR A 296 12.09 -8.33 -2.01
C THR A 296 11.14 -7.14 -1.89
N MET A 297 11.13 -6.43 -0.76
CA MET A 297 10.38 -5.18 -0.59
C MET A 297 10.90 -4.08 -1.52
N ALA A 298 12.22 -3.94 -1.66
CA ALA A 298 12.82 -2.93 -2.54
C ALA A 298 12.47 -3.12 -4.01
N ILE A 299 12.61 -4.34 -4.53
CA ILE A 299 12.18 -4.69 -5.88
C ILE A 299 10.67 -4.48 -6.01
N GLY A 300 9.91 -4.79 -4.96
CA GLY A 300 8.48 -4.57 -4.90
C GLY A 300 8.07 -3.10 -5.03
N SER A 301 8.70 -2.22 -4.26
CA SER A 301 8.53 -0.77 -4.33
C SER A 301 8.88 -0.21 -5.71
N HIS A 302 10.00 -0.65 -6.29
CA HIS A 302 10.36 -0.24 -7.64
C HIS A 302 9.31 -0.65 -8.67
N LYS A 303 8.76 -1.86 -8.55
CA LYS A 303 7.69 -2.34 -9.42
C LYS A 303 6.38 -1.58 -9.23
N LEU A 304 6.04 -1.18 -8.01
CA LEU A 304 4.88 -0.34 -7.73
C LEU A 304 5.05 1.05 -8.35
N SER A 305 6.24 1.64 -8.28
CA SER A 305 6.50 2.92 -8.93
C SER A 305 6.35 2.84 -10.45
N GLN A 306 6.81 1.77 -11.09
CA GLN A 306 6.57 1.53 -12.52
C GLN A 306 5.08 1.40 -12.88
N GLN A 307 4.22 1.11 -11.89
CA GLN A 307 2.76 1.05 -12.03
C GLN A 307 2.07 2.35 -11.58
N GLY A 308 2.82 3.42 -11.33
CA GLY A 308 2.28 4.71 -10.93
C GLY A 308 1.99 4.86 -9.43
N ALA A 309 2.55 4.01 -8.57
CA ALA A 309 2.39 4.09 -7.11
C ALA A 309 3.75 4.11 -6.39
N ILE A 310 4.14 5.26 -5.85
CA ILE A 310 5.41 5.44 -5.14
C ILE A 310 5.18 5.19 -3.63
N THR A 311 5.89 4.23 -3.06
CA THR A 311 5.84 3.95 -1.62
C THR A 311 6.85 4.80 -0.86
N LYS A 312 6.39 5.75 -0.05
CA LYS A 312 7.25 6.52 0.87
C LYS A 312 7.75 5.65 2.02
N ARG A 313 6.88 4.77 2.52
CA ARG A 313 7.21 3.78 3.54
C ARG A 313 7.25 2.39 2.91
N MET A 314 8.42 1.74 2.91
CA MET A 314 8.59 0.41 2.30
C MET A 314 7.73 -0.67 2.97
N THR A 315 7.48 -0.52 4.28
CA THR A 315 6.58 -1.42 5.02
C THR A 315 5.11 -1.26 4.64
N ALA A 316 4.72 -0.18 3.95
CA ALA A 316 3.36 0.01 3.46
C ALA A 316 2.93 -1.05 2.44
N ILE A 317 3.89 -1.75 1.80
CA ILE A 317 3.60 -2.91 0.95
C ILE A 317 2.87 -3.98 1.77
N GLU A 318 3.33 -4.29 2.99
CA GLU A 318 2.68 -5.29 3.85
C GLU A 318 1.23 -4.91 4.18
N GLU A 319 1.02 -3.67 4.61
CA GLU A 319 -0.29 -3.15 4.98
C GLU A 319 -1.23 -3.14 3.76
N LEU A 320 -0.73 -2.74 2.58
CA LEU A 320 -1.50 -2.77 1.34
C LEU A 320 -1.89 -4.19 0.91
N ALA A 321 -1.08 -5.21 1.22
CA ALA A 321 -1.42 -6.61 0.97
C ALA A 321 -2.54 -7.12 1.90
N GLY A 322 -2.54 -6.64 3.14
CA GLY A 322 -3.53 -6.95 4.18
C GLY A 322 -4.80 -6.09 4.13
N MET A 323 -4.83 -5.03 3.32
CA MET A 323 -5.98 -4.13 3.20
C MET A 323 -7.26 -4.86 2.84
N ASP A 324 -8.31 -4.61 3.63
CA ASP A 324 -9.65 -5.20 3.47
C ASP A 324 -10.76 -4.13 3.34
N VAL A 325 -10.50 -2.89 3.78
CA VAL A 325 -11.39 -1.75 3.58
C VAL A 325 -10.61 -0.60 2.93
N LEU A 326 -11.19 -0.02 1.88
CA LEU A 326 -10.66 1.17 1.22
C LEU A 326 -11.69 2.31 1.31
N CYS A 327 -11.40 3.28 2.17
CA CYS A 327 -12.12 4.55 2.25
C CYS A 327 -11.65 5.47 1.12
N SER A 328 -12.40 5.51 0.03
CA SER A 328 -12.07 6.32 -1.14
C SER A 328 -12.79 7.67 -1.07
N ASP A 329 -12.05 8.77 -1.19
CA ASP A 329 -12.68 10.05 -1.51
C ASP A 329 -13.36 9.94 -2.88
N LYS A 330 -14.51 10.60 -3.03
CA LYS A 330 -15.23 10.65 -4.30
C LYS A 330 -14.47 11.49 -5.32
N THR A 331 -14.13 12.72 -4.94
CA THR A 331 -13.55 13.71 -5.86
C THR A 331 -12.12 13.33 -6.18
N GLY A 332 -11.72 13.42 -7.45
CA GLY A 332 -10.36 13.08 -7.90
C GLY A 332 -10.07 11.58 -8.01
N THR A 333 -10.67 10.74 -7.16
CA THR A 333 -10.43 9.29 -7.15
C THR A 333 -11.51 8.50 -7.93
N LEU A 334 -12.78 8.60 -7.53
CA LEU A 334 -13.90 7.89 -8.17
C LEU A 334 -14.45 8.64 -9.40
N THR A 335 -14.26 9.96 -9.40
CA THR A 335 -14.66 10.85 -10.48
C THR A 335 -13.46 11.45 -11.20
N LEU A 336 -13.69 12.05 -12.36
CA LEU A 336 -12.63 12.66 -13.17
C LEU A 336 -12.16 14.02 -12.63
N ASN A 337 -12.90 14.62 -11.67
CA ASN A 337 -12.69 16.00 -11.23
C ASN A 337 -12.65 17.00 -12.41
N LYS A 338 -13.37 16.66 -13.49
CA LYS A 338 -13.55 17.49 -14.68
C LYS A 338 -15.01 17.85 -14.77
N LEU A 339 -15.34 18.94 -14.10
CA LEU A 339 -16.71 19.40 -13.94
C LEU A 339 -17.26 19.88 -15.27
N SER A 340 -18.56 19.69 -15.47
CA SER A 340 -19.31 20.20 -16.62
C SER A 340 -20.65 20.78 -16.16
N VAL A 341 -21.21 21.73 -16.93
CA VAL A 341 -22.50 22.34 -16.64
C VAL A 341 -23.46 22.09 -17.79
N ASP A 342 -24.64 21.59 -17.49
CA ASP A 342 -25.74 21.53 -18.45
C ASP A 342 -26.48 22.88 -18.48
N LYS A 343 -26.28 23.65 -19.55
CA LYS A 343 -26.88 25.00 -19.73
C LYS A 343 -28.41 24.97 -19.65
N ASN A 344 -29.06 23.86 -20.02
CA ASN A 344 -30.51 23.77 -20.01
C ASN A 344 -31.08 23.80 -18.58
N LEU A 345 -30.32 23.28 -17.63
CA LEU A 345 -30.74 23.14 -16.24
C LEU A 345 -30.43 24.36 -15.39
N VAL A 346 -29.65 25.33 -15.88
CA VAL A 346 -29.34 26.57 -15.15
C VAL A 346 -30.64 27.33 -14.85
N GLU A 347 -30.80 27.72 -13.59
CA GLU A 347 -31.95 28.48 -13.09
C GLU A 347 -31.53 29.90 -12.70
N VAL A 348 -32.32 30.90 -13.12
CA VAL A 348 -32.03 32.33 -12.92
C VAL A 348 -33.12 32.93 -12.03
N PHE A 349 -32.71 33.74 -11.04
CA PHE A 349 -33.61 34.33 -10.05
C PHE A 349 -33.70 35.85 -10.17
N ALA A 350 -32.70 36.52 -10.75
CA ALA A 350 -32.71 37.95 -11.01
C ALA A 350 -33.52 38.29 -12.28
N LYS A 351 -34.33 39.36 -12.21
CA LYS A 351 -35.11 39.83 -13.37
C LYS A 351 -34.19 40.52 -14.37
N GLY A 352 -34.34 40.21 -15.66
CA GLY A 352 -33.56 40.83 -16.74
C GLY A 352 -32.17 40.24 -16.97
N VAL A 353 -31.84 39.12 -16.32
CA VAL A 353 -30.60 38.37 -16.52
C VAL A 353 -30.93 37.08 -17.26
N ASP A 354 -30.14 36.74 -18.29
CA ASP A 354 -30.25 35.49 -19.02
C ASP A 354 -29.30 34.41 -18.45
N LYS A 355 -29.44 33.17 -18.93
CA LYS A 355 -28.60 32.05 -18.47
C LYS A 355 -27.12 32.24 -18.85
N GLU A 356 -26.84 32.89 -19.98
CA GLU A 356 -25.48 33.13 -20.46
C GLU A 356 -24.74 34.16 -19.60
N HIS A 357 -25.42 35.21 -19.15
CA HIS A 357 -24.86 36.21 -18.26
C HIS A 357 -24.54 35.62 -16.88
N VAL A 358 -25.30 34.63 -16.38
CA VAL A 358 -24.94 33.91 -15.15
C VAL A 358 -23.61 33.17 -15.31
N LEU A 359 -23.42 32.48 -16.44
CA LEU A 359 -22.16 31.80 -16.77
C LEU A 359 -21.00 32.80 -16.89
N LEU A 360 -21.23 33.94 -17.54
CA LEU A 360 -20.22 35.01 -17.66
C LEU A 360 -19.81 35.56 -16.28
N LEU A 361 -20.77 35.80 -15.39
CA LEU A 361 -20.47 36.24 -14.02
C LEU A 361 -19.70 35.17 -13.22
N ALA A 362 -20.05 33.89 -13.40
CA ALA A 362 -19.30 32.79 -12.80
C ALA A 362 -17.86 32.73 -13.32
N ALA A 363 -17.66 32.87 -14.63
CA ALA A 363 -16.34 32.91 -15.27
C ALA A 363 -15.53 34.13 -14.84
N ARG A 364 -16.18 35.31 -14.69
CA ARG A 364 -15.54 36.50 -14.11
C ARG A 364 -15.06 36.25 -12.69
N ALA A 365 -15.89 35.64 -11.85
CA ALA A 365 -15.51 35.26 -10.48
C ALA A 365 -14.55 34.05 -10.41
N SER A 366 -14.03 33.57 -11.55
CA SER A 366 -13.00 32.52 -11.66
C SER A 366 -11.65 33.13 -12.01
N ARG A 367 -10.56 32.47 -11.61
CA ARG A 367 -9.23 32.77 -12.13
C ARG A 367 -9.10 32.30 -13.58
N VAL A 368 -8.36 33.06 -14.37
CA VAL A 368 -8.01 32.69 -15.76
C VAL A 368 -6.66 31.99 -15.81
N GLU A 369 -5.79 32.27 -14.85
CA GLU A 369 -4.46 31.69 -14.69
C GLU A 369 -4.41 30.81 -13.45
N ASN A 370 -3.70 29.66 -13.52
CA ASN A 370 -3.54 28.71 -12.41
C ASN A 370 -4.89 28.29 -11.79
N GLN A 371 -5.75 27.67 -12.61
CA GLN A 371 -7.17 27.44 -12.34
C GLN A 371 -7.44 26.18 -11.51
N ASP A 372 -8.38 26.29 -10.57
CA ASP A 372 -9.03 25.13 -9.94
C ASP A 372 -9.98 24.44 -10.93
N ALA A 373 -10.37 23.18 -10.67
CA ALA A 373 -11.28 22.42 -11.55
C ALA A 373 -12.64 23.13 -11.79
N ILE A 374 -13.18 23.82 -10.79
CA ILE A 374 -14.41 24.63 -10.93
C ILE A 374 -14.15 25.87 -11.80
N ASP A 375 -13.02 26.54 -11.60
CA ASP A 375 -12.63 27.75 -12.33
C ASP A 375 -12.39 27.45 -13.80
N ALA A 376 -11.64 26.38 -14.09
CA ALA A 376 -11.41 25.88 -15.43
C ALA A 376 -12.71 25.49 -16.13
N CYS A 377 -13.65 24.84 -15.42
CA CYS A 377 -14.97 24.54 -15.94
C CYS A 377 -15.74 25.82 -16.31
N MET A 378 -15.84 26.79 -15.41
CA MET A 378 -16.60 28.02 -15.66
C MET A 378 -16.01 28.85 -16.81
N VAL A 379 -14.69 28.97 -16.88
CA VAL A 379 -14.01 29.68 -17.98
C VAL A 379 -14.14 28.92 -19.30
N GLY A 380 -14.03 27.59 -19.28
CA GLY A 380 -14.17 26.73 -20.46
C GLY A 380 -15.61 26.56 -20.97
N MET A 381 -16.62 26.94 -20.18
CA MET A 381 -18.03 26.91 -20.60
C MET A 381 -18.42 28.11 -21.50
N LEU A 382 -17.58 29.15 -21.54
CA LEU A 382 -17.70 30.26 -22.49
C LEU A 382 -17.25 29.83 -23.89
N ALA A 383 -17.74 30.51 -24.93
CA ALA A 383 -17.34 30.21 -26.30
C ALA A 383 -15.86 30.59 -26.56
N ASP A 384 -15.43 31.72 -26.00
CA ASP A 384 -14.03 32.15 -25.94
C ASP A 384 -13.65 32.47 -24.48
N PRO A 385 -12.65 31.79 -23.89
CA PRO A 385 -12.13 32.11 -22.55
C PRO A 385 -11.77 33.59 -22.34
N LYS A 386 -11.40 34.32 -23.39
CA LYS A 386 -11.07 35.75 -23.32
C LYS A 386 -12.27 36.60 -22.92
N GLU A 387 -13.50 36.16 -23.18
CA GLU A 387 -14.72 36.86 -22.78
C GLU A 387 -14.82 37.03 -21.26
N ALA A 388 -14.20 36.13 -20.48
CA ALA A 388 -14.17 36.22 -19.02
C ALA A 388 -13.49 37.49 -18.49
N ARG A 389 -12.62 38.14 -19.29
CA ARG A 389 -11.94 39.40 -18.95
C ARG A 389 -12.13 40.50 -20.01
N ALA A 390 -12.89 40.25 -21.06
CA ALA A 390 -13.17 41.24 -22.09
C ALA A 390 -13.97 42.43 -21.52
N GLY A 391 -13.48 43.64 -21.79
CA GLY A 391 -14.17 44.89 -21.43
C GLY A 391 -14.21 45.20 -19.93
N ILE A 392 -13.40 44.52 -19.11
CA ILE A 392 -13.30 44.78 -17.67
C ILE A 392 -11.85 44.96 -17.23
N ARG A 393 -11.62 45.84 -16.26
CA ARG A 393 -10.33 45.97 -15.56
C ARG A 393 -10.45 45.36 -14.18
N GLU A 394 -9.66 44.32 -13.92
CA GLU A 394 -9.57 43.64 -12.63
C GLU A 394 -8.91 44.55 -11.58
N VAL A 395 -9.51 44.62 -10.39
CA VAL A 395 -8.99 45.40 -9.25
C VAL A 395 -8.49 44.48 -8.15
N HIS A 396 -9.30 43.50 -7.78
CA HIS A 396 -8.97 42.55 -6.72
C HIS A 396 -9.76 41.27 -6.87
N PHE A 397 -9.08 40.15 -6.65
CA PHE A 397 -9.68 38.83 -6.62
C PHE A 397 -9.58 38.26 -5.21
N LEU A 398 -10.72 37.90 -4.64
CA LEU A 398 -10.81 37.18 -3.38
C LEU A 398 -10.76 35.66 -3.68
N PRO A 399 -9.66 34.97 -3.30
CA PRO A 399 -9.51 33.54 -3.55
C PRO A 399 -10.45 32.68 -2.70
N PHE A 400 -10.55 31.40 -3.05
CA PHE A 400 -11.42 30.47 -2.36
C PHE A 400 -10.89 30.21 -0.94
N ASN A 401 -11.79 30.29 0.04
CA ASN A 401 -11.52 29.91 1.42
C ASN A 401 -12.48 28.79 1.86
N PRO A 402 -12.02 27.66 2.43
CA PRO A 402 -12.88 26.60 2.93
C PRO A 402 -13.93 27.01 3.97
N THR A 403 -13.69 28.09 4.73
CA THR A 403 -14.69 28.64 5.68
C THR A 403 -15.75 29.48 4.99
N ASP A 404 -15.33 30.37 4.10
CA ASP A 404 -16.24 31.31 3.42
C ASP A 404 -16.97 30.66 2.23
N LYS A 405 -16.37 29.59 1.68
CA LYS A 405 -16.81 28.76 0.55
C LYS A 405 -17.24 29.58 -0.67
N ARG A 406 -16.55 30.68 -0.95
CA ARG A 406 -16.81 31.58 -2.09
C ARG A 406 -15.52 32.15 -2.68
N THR A 407 -15.60 32.59 -3.92
CA THR A 407 -14.63 33.48 -4.56
C THR A 407 -15.34 34.76 -4.99
N ALA A 408 -14.60 35.85 -5.17
CA ALA A 408 -15.16 37.07 -5.72
C ALA A 408 -14.14 37.83 -6.58
N LEU A 409 -14.61 38.44 -7.66
CA LEU A 409 -13.84 39.37 -8.47
C LEU A 409 -14.45 40.76 -8.35
N THR A 410 -13.63 41.73 -7.95
CA THR A 410 -13.95 43.16 -8.04
C THR A 410 -13.34 43.71 -9.32
N TYR A 411 -14.16 44.30 -10.17
CA TYR A 411 -13.73 44.81 -11.48
C TYR A 411 -14.42 46.15 -11.82
N ILE A 412 -13.76 46.91 -12.69
CA ILE A 412 -14.28 48.14 -13.28
C ILE A 412 -14.76 47.81 -14.69
N ASP A 413 -16.01 48.15 -15.00
CA ASP A 413 -16.55 48.00 -16.35
C ASP A 413 -16.08 49.10 -17.31
N ALA A 414 -16.47 49.00 -18.58
CA ALA A 414 -16.14 49.99 -19.61
C ALA A 414 -16.72 51.40 -19.31
N GLU A 415 -17.76 51.49 -18.48
CA GLU A 415 -18.42 52.74 -18.08
C GLU A 415 -17.76 53.38 -16.84
N GLY A 416 -16.75 52.73 -16.25
CA GLY A 416 -16.04 53.20 -15.06
C GLY A 416 -16.76 52.93 -13.74
N ASN A 417 -17.77 52.06 -13.75
CA ASN A 417 -18.50 51.60 -12.56
C ASN A 417 -17.83 50.37 -11.96
N TRP A 418 -17.82 50.30 -10.63
CA TRP A 418 -17.23 49.18 -9.91
C TRP A 418 -18.29 48.14 -9.62
N HIS A 419 -18.03 46.91 -10.06
CA HIS A 419 -18.88 45.74 -9.82
C HIS A 419 -18.09 44.68 -9.07
N ARG A 420 -18.80 43.87 -8.30
CA ARG A 420 -18.24 42.69 -7.67
C ARG A 420 -19.12 41.49 -7.99
N ALA A 421 -18.54 40.49 -8.62
CA ALA A 421 -19.18 39.20 -8.90
C ALA A 421 -18.64 38.15 -7.94
N SER A 422 -19.50 37.28 -7.41
CA SER A 422 -19.10 36.21 -6.52
C SER A 422 -19.76 34.90 -6.92
N LYS A 423 -19.02 33.79 -6.72
CA LYS A 423 -19.55 32.44 -6.83
C LYS A 423 -19.19 31.65 -5.58
N GLY A 424 -20.03 30.69 -5.20
CA GLY A 424 -19.75 29.88 -4.02
C GLY A 424 -20.83 28.86 -3.69
N ALA A 425 -20.68 28.25 -2.52
CA ALA A 425 -21.69 27.34 -1.96
C ALA A 425 -23.04 28.07 -1.82
N PRO A 426 -24.16 27.48 -2.28
CA PRO A 426 -25.45 28.18 -2.28
C PRO A 426 -25.88 28.71 -0.92
N GLU A 427 -25.70 27.95 0.16
CA GLU A 427 -26.03 28.39 1.53
C GLU A 427 -25.30 29.69 1.94
N GLN A 428 -24.03 29.82 1.55
CA GLN A 428 -23.23 31.01 1.85
C GLN A 428 -23.65 32.21 0.99
N ILE A 429 -23.95 31.97 -0.29
CA ILE A 429 -24.42 33.02 -1.20
C ILE A 429 -25.85 33.49 -0.84
N ILE A 430 -26.73 32.59 -0.37
CA ILE A 430 -28.07 32.95 0.15
C ILE A 430 -27.93 33.87 1.37
N THR A 431 -27.03 33.53 2.30
CA THR A 431 -26.75 34.33 3.49
C THR A 431 -26.16 35.69 3.12
N LEU A 432 -25.23 35.72 2.16
CA LEU A 432 -24.62 36.94 1.61
C LEU A 432 -25.66 37.89 0.99
N CYS A 433 -26.61 37.35 0.23
CA CYS A 433 -27.66 38.14 -0.44
C CYS A 433 -28.81 38.53 0.49
N ASN A 434 -28.85 38.01 1.72
CA ASN A 434 -29.95 38.16 2.67
C ASN A 434 -31.34 37.96 1.99
N CYS A 435 -31.46 36.86 1.23
CA CYS A 435 -32.63 36.59 0.40
C CYS A 435 -33.92 36.48 1.23
N LYS A 436 -35.04 36.94 0.66
CA LYS A 436 -36.38 36.71 1.24
C LYS A 436 -36.70 35.22 1.31
N GLU A 437 -37.49 34.81 2.31
CA GLU A 437 -37.83 33.40 2.57
C GLU A 437 -38.49 32.68 1.37
N ASP A 438 -39.23 33.39 0.52
CA ASP A 438 -39.84 32.80 -0.67
C ASP A 438 -38.81 32.43 -1.75
N VAL A 439 -37.78 33.27 -1.92
CA VAL A 439 -36.66 32.99 -2.85
C VAL A 439 -35.82 31.85 -2.29
N LYS A 440 -35.55 31.87 -0.98
CA LYS A 440 -34.81 30.83 -0.28
C LYS A 440 -35.46 29.45 -0.45
N ARG A 441 -36.78 29.34 -0.26
CA ARG A 441 -37.53 28.08 -0.50
C ARG A 441 -37.41 27.59 -1.94
N LYS A 442 -37.54 28.49 -2.93
CA LYS A 442 -37.37 28.11 -4.35
C LYS A 442 -35.96 27.62 -4.65
N VAL A 443 -34.95 28.31 -4.12
CA VAL A 443 -33.54 27.94 -4.27
C VAL A 443 -33.28 26.55 -3.68
N HIS A 444 -33.72 26.28 -2.45
CA HIS A 444 -33.55 24.95 -1.84
C HIS A 444 -34.23 23.85 -2.65
N SER A 445 -35.42 24.08 -3.19
CA SER A 445 -36.11 23.11 -4.05
C SER A 445 -35.32 22.79 -5.34
N VAL A 446 -34.65 23.78 -5.94
CA VAL A 446 -33.79 23.57 -7.12
C VAL A 446 -32.53 22.79 -6.74
N ILE A 447 -31.91 23.12 -5.60
CA ILE A 447 -30.72 22.41 -5.08
C ILE A 447 -31.05 20.93 -4.85
N GLU A 448 -32.21 20.64 -4.27
CA GLU A 448 -32.67 19.26 -4.04
C GLU A 448 -32.88 18.50 -5.35
N LYS A 449 -33.53 19.12 -6.35
CA LYS A 449 -33.66 18.53 -7.70
C LYS A 449 -32.32 18.27 -8.38
N TYR A 450 -31.33 19.13 -8.18
CA TYR A 450 -29.97 18.90 -8.67
C TYR A 450 -29.34 17.70 -7.96
N ALA A 451 -29.47 17.65 -6.63
CA ALA A 451 -28.92 16.58 -5.81
C ALA A 451 -29.52 15.20 -6.14
N GLU A 452 -30.83 15.11 -6.40
CA GLU A 452 -31.52 13.89 -6.87
C GLU A 452 -30.95 13.38 -8.20
N ARG A 453 -30.47 14.29 -9.05
CA ARG A 453 -29.82 13.95 -10.34
C ARG A 453 -28.31 13.71 -10.22
N GLY A 454 -27.76 13.83 -9.01
CA GLY A 454 -26.32 13.72 -8.73
C GLY A 454 -25.52 14.94 -9.18
N LEU A 455 -26.16 16.11 -9.28
CA LEU A 455 -25.55 17.37 -9.70
C LEU A 455 -25.25 18.22 -8.46
N ARG A 456 -24.03 18.73 -8.38
CA ARG A 456 -23.59 19.67 -7.34
C ARG A 456 -24.07 21.07 -7.70
N SER A 457 -24.55 21.83 -6.73
CA SER A 457 -25.07 23.18 -6.95
C SER A 457 -24.00 24.26 -6.68
N LEU A 458 -23.83 25.20 -7.60
CA LEU A 458 -23.01 26.41 -7.42
C LEU A 458 -23.90 27.65 -7.59
N ALA A 459 -23.81 28.62 -6.67
CA ALA A 459 -24.58 29.85 -6.75
C ALA A 459 -23.71 31.03 -7.20
N VAL A 460 -24.31 31.98 -7.91
CA VAL A 460 -23.66 33.21 -8.38
C VAL A 460 -24.43 34.42 -7.87
N ALA A 461 -23.69 35.42 -7.40
CA ALA A 461 -24.22 36.70 -6.96
C ALA A 461 -23.42 37.87 -7.54
N ARG A 462 -24.06 39.04 -7.59
CA ARG A 462 -23.45 40.30 -8.04
C ARG A 462 -23.83 41.43 -7.09
N GLN A 463 -22.92 42.38 -6.93
CA GLN A 463 -23.21 43.68 -6.33
C GLN A 463 -22.51 44.81 -7.09
N GLU A 464 -22.98 46.03 -6.88
CA GLU A 464 -22.29 47.25 -7.27
C GLU A 464 -21.53 47.82 -6.07
N VAL A 465 -20.43 48.53 -6.32
CA VAL A 465 -19.61 49.19 -5.29
C VAL A 465 -19.64 50.70 -5.53
N PRO A 466 -20.65 51.43 -5.00
CA PRO A 466 -20.82 52.86 -5.29
C PRO A 466 -19.65 53.73 -4.83
N GLU A 467 -19.00 53.35 -3.73
CA GLU A 467 -17.89 54.08 -3.12
C GLU A 467 -16.55 53.93 -3.88
N LYS A 468 -16.51 53.12 -4.96
CA LYS A 468 -15.34 52.90 -5.83
C LYS A 468 -14.04 52.64 -5.07
N SER A 469 -14.12 51.91 -3.96
CA SER A 469 -13.00 51.52 -3.10
C SER A 469 -12.94 50.00 -2.95
N LYS A 470 -11.72 49.45 -2.83
CA LYS A 470 -11.48 48.01 -2.67
C LYS A 470 -12.08 47.50 -1.35
N ASP A 471 -11.89 48.24 -0.27
CA ASP A 471 -12.25 47.82 1.10
C ASP A 471 -13.71 48.12 1.46
N SER A 472 -14.44 48.80 0.57
CA SER A 472 -15.86 49.08 0.79
C SER A 472 -16.68 47.78 0.72
N PRO A 473 -17.66 47.61 1.64
CA PRO A 473 -18.58 46.48 1.60
C PRO A 473 -19.44 46.48 0.32
N GLY A 474 -19.65 47.64 -0.30
CA GLY A 474 -20.49 47.82 -1.49
C GLY A 474 -21.99 47.85 -1.17
N GLY A 475 -22.82 47.81 -2.22
CA GLY A 475 -24.28 47.73 -2.10
C GLY A 475 -24.78 46.32 -1.75
N PRO A 476 -26.11 46.13 -1.64
CA PRO A 476 -26.68 44.80 -1.33
C PRO A 476 -26.43 43.80 -2.46
N TRP A 477 -26.01 42.60 -2.10
CA TRP A 477 -25.81 41.49 -3.03
C TRP A 477 -27.13 41.01 -3.64
N GLN A 478 -27.12 40.79 -4.94
CA GLN A 478 -28.22 40.22 -5.69
C GLN A 478 -27.92 38.76 -6.04
N PHE A 479 -28.83 37.87 -5.67
CA PHE A 479 -28.75 36.45 -6.03
C PHE A 479 -29.13 36.29 -7.51
N ILE A 480 -28.16 35.91 -8.35
CA ILE A 480 -28.35 35.89 -9.80
C ILE A 480 -28.90 34.54 -10.26
N GLY A 481 -28.22 33.45 -9.94
CA GLY A 481 -28.55 32.14 -10.50
C GLY A 481 -27.87 30.96 -9.82
N LEU A 482 -28.33 29.75 -10.18
CA LEU A 482 -27.82 28.46 -9.73
C LEU A 482 -27.40 27.59 -10.90
N LEU A 483 -26.16 27.12 -10.86
CA LEU A 483 -25.56 26.26 -11.87
C LEU A 483 -25.44 24.82 -11.34
N PRO A 484 -25.91 23.83 -12.11
CA PRO A 484 -25.66 22.43 -11.82
C PRO A 484 -24.30 22.00 -12.39
N LEU A 485 -23.40 21.63 -11.49
CA LEU A 485 -22.10 21.03 -11.77
C LEU A 485 -22.25 19.50 -11.78
N PHE A 486 -21.91 18.87 -12.89
CA PHE A 486 -21.79 17.43 -12.99
C PHE A 486 -20.32 17.02 -12.94
N ASP A 487 -20.00 16.08 -12.05
CA ASP A 487 -18.70 15.42 -11.98
C ASP A 487 -18.84 13.98 -12.48
N PRO A 488 -18.41 13.67 -13.72
CA PRO A 488 -18.59 12.35 -14.28
C PRO A 488 -17.74 11.30 -13.55
N PRO A 489 -18.30 10.11 -13.27
CA PRO A 489 -17.51 9.00 -12.76
C PRO A 489 -16.47 8.58 -13.81
N ARG A 490 -15.33 8.05 -13.36
CA ARG A 490 -14.33 7.52 -14.29
C ARG A 490 -14.87 6.26 -14.98
N HIS A 491 -14.44 6.04 -16.21
CA HIS A 491 -14.86 4.90 -17.03
C HIS A 491 -14.45 3.54 -16.43
N ASP A 492 -13.33 3.50 -15.69
CA ASP A 492 -12.74 2.32 -15.07
C ASP A 492 -13.20 2.06 -13.62
N SER A 493 -13.75 3.08 -12.94
CA SER A 493 -14.06 3.01 -11.51
C SER A 493 -15.10 1.94 -11.18
N ALA A 494 -16.16 1.80 -11.99
CA ALA A 494 -17.20 0.80 -11.76
C ALA A 494 -16.68 -0.65 -11.89
N GLU A 495 -15.81 -0.92 -12.86
CA GLU A 495 -15.16 -2.24 -12.99
C GLU A 495 -14.16 -2.47 -11.85
N THR A 496 -13.44 -1.44 -11.47
CA THR A 496 -12.43 -1.49 -10.41
C THR A 496 -13.04 -1.77 -9.05
N ILE A 497 -14.17 -1.16 -8.70
CA ILE A 497 -14.91 -1.45 -7.46
C ILE A 497 -15.33 -2.93 -7.43
N ARG A 498 -15.81 -3.48 -8.55
CA ARG A 498 -16.14 -4.91 -8.64
C ARG A 498 -14.90 -5.79 -8.46
N LYS A 499 -13.77 -5.43 -9.08
CA LYS A 499 -12.49 -6.15 -8.90
C LYS A 499 -12.02 -6.09 -7.45
N ALA A 500 -12.11 -4.93 -6.80
CA ALA A 500 -11.77 -4.75 -5.40
C ALA A 500 -12.61 -5.68 -4.51
N LEU A 501 -13.92 -5.75 -4.73
CA LEU A 501 -14.83 -6.62 -3.99
C LEU A 501 -14.49 -8.11 -4.18
N VAL A 502 -14.17 -8.53 -5.41
CA VAL A 502 -13.70 -9.91 -5.69
C VAL A 502 -12.39 -10.22 -4.97
N LEU A 503 -11.55 -9.20 -4.77
CA LEU A 503 -10.30 -9.29 -4.00
C LEU A 503 -10.50 -9.18 -2.48
N GLY A 504 -11.75 -9.11 -2.01
CA GLY A 504 -12.07 -8.96 -0.59
C GLY A 504 -11.75 -7.58 -0.02
N VAL A 505 -11.69 -6.54 -0.87
CA VAL A 505 -11.53 -5.14 -0.44
C VAL A 505 -12.88 -4.43 -0.59
N ASN A 506 -13.48 -4.03 0.53
CA ASN A 506 -14.72 -3.25 0.54
C ASN A 506 -14.38 -1.77 0.30
N VAL A 507 -14.88 -1.21 -0.81
CA VAL A 507 -14.68 0.22 -1.13
C VAL A 507 -15.82 1.03 -0.54
N LYS A 508 -15.49 1.96 0.36
CA LYS A 508 -16.45 2.87 1.00
C LYS A 508 -16.25 4.29 0.46
N MET A 509 -17.32 4.92 -0.04
CA MET A 509 -17.24 6.31 -0.50
C MET A 509 -17.21 7.27 0.68
N ILE A 510 -16.26 8.20 0.68
CA ILE A 510 -16.21 9.33 1.61
C ILE A 510 -16.41 10.60 0.81
N THR A 511 -17.40 11.42 1.15
CA THR A 511 -17.61 12.68 0.42
C THR A 511 -18.16 13.79 1.32
N GLY A 512 -17.73 15.02 1.04
CA GLY A 512 -18.32 16.23 1.60
C GLY A 512 -19.63 16.67 0.92
N ASP A 513 -19.99 16.04 -0.20
CA ASP A 513 -21.27 16.31 -0.88
C ASP A 513 -22.46 15.76 -0.10
N GLN A 514 -23.66 16.22 -0.42
CA GLN A 514 -24.90 15.75 0.22
C GLN A 514 -25.17 14.26 -0.08
N LEU A 515 -25.90 13.61 0.82
CA LEU A 515 -26.19 12.18 0.73
C LEU A 515 -26.88 11.77 -0.57
N ALA A 516 -27.80 12.60 -1.10
CA ALA A 516 -28.46 12.32 -2.37
C ALA A 516 -27.47 12.22 -3.54
N ILE A 517 -26.49 13.13 -3.61
CA ILE A 517 -25.42 13.12 -4.62
C ILE A 517 -24.54 11.87 -4.46
N GLY A 518 -24.16 11.56 -3.22
CA GLY A 518 -23.37 10.36 -2.90
C GLY A 518 -24.08 9.07 -3.32
N LYS A 519 -25.36 8.92 -2.96
CA LYS A 519 -26.18 7.75 -3.34
C LYS A 519 -26.37 7.63 -4.84
N GLU A 520 -26.63 8.73 -5.55
CA GLU A 520 -26.78 8.68 -7.01
C GLU A 520 -25.46 8.32 -7.71
N THR A 521 -24.35 8.89 -7.24
CA THR A 521 -23.01 8.53 -7.75
C THR A 521 -22.67 7.08 -7.45
N GLY A 522 -22.93 6.61 -6.22
CA GLY A 522 -22.74 5.22 -5.80
C GLY A 522 -23.58 4.24 -6.60
N ARG A 523 -24.83 4.60 -6.93
CA ARG A 523 -25.72 3.83 -7.80
C ARG A 523 -25.13 3.66 -9.21
N ARG A 524 -24.61 4.73 -9.81
CA ARG A 524 -23.97 4.67 -11.14
C ARG A 524 -22.67 3.88 -11.14
N LEU A 525 -21.89 3.97 -10.06
CA LEU A 525 -20.63 3.24 -9.90
C LEU A 525 -20.85 1.75 -9.56
N GLY A 526 -22.03 1.37 -9.07
CA GLY A 526 -22.34 0.01 -8.61
C GLY A 526 -21.75 -0.31 -7.22
N MET A 527 -21.58 0.71 -6.37
CA MET A 527 -21.07 0.58 -5.00
C MET A 527 -22.15 0.19 -3.98
N GLY A 528 -23.42 0.42 -4.32
CA GLY A 528 -24.54 0.30 -3.37
C GLY A 528 -25.04 1.68 -2.93
N THR A 529 -26.18 1.70 -2.25
CA THR A 529 -26.85 2.92 -1.77
C THR A 529 -27.03 2.94 -0.25
N ASN A 530 -26.45 1.97 0.47
CA ASN A 530 -26.48 1.91 1.93
C ASN A 530 -25.48 2.90 2.53
N MET A 531 -25.69 4.19 2.22
CA MET A 531 -24.84 5.30 2.65
C MET A 531 -25.55 6.15 3.70
N TYR A 532 -24.78 6.71 4.62
CA TYR A 532 -25.28 7.48 5.76
C TYR A 532 -24.68 8.88 5.80
N PRO A 533 -25.41 9.87 6.33
CA PRO A 533 -24.84 11.20 6.55
C PRO A 533 -23.87 11.17 7.74
N SER A 534 -22.93 12.10 7.79
CA SER A 534 -21.97 12.16 8.89
C SER A 534 -22.60 12.42 10.26
N SER A 535 -23.81 13.01 10.32
CA SER A 535 -24.57 13.19 11.57
C SER A 535 -25.01 11.88 12.21
N ALA A 536 -25.16 10.80 11.44
CA ALA A 536 -25.43 9.47 11.96
C ALA A 536 -24.23 8.91 12.76
N LEU A 537 -23.01 9.36 12.47
CA LEU A 537 -21.79 8.96 13.18
C LEU A 537 -21.70 9.57 14.60
N LEU A 538 -22.36 10.71 14.82
CA LEU A 538 -22.37 11.44 16.09
C LEU A 538 -23.47 10.94 17.04
N GLY A 539 -24.26 9.94 16.65
CA GLY A 539 -25.44 9.48 17.41
C GLY A 539 -26.56 10.52 17.51
N GLN A 540 -26.53 11.56 16.67
CA GLN A 540 -27.50 12.68 16.68
C GLN A 540 -28.59 12.53 15.60
N SER A 541 -28.67 11.39 14.91
CA SER A 541 -29.71 11.13 13.91
C SER A 541 -31.07 10.95 14.56
N LYS A 542 -32.06 11.79 14.18
CA LYS A 542 -33.46 11.75 14.64
C LYS A 542 -34.29 10.57 14.08
N ASP A 543 -33.67 9.66 13.32
CA ASP A 543 -34.37 8.52 12.71
C ASP A 543 -34.40 7.33 13.67
N GLY A 544 -35.60 6.99 14.17
CA GLY A 544 -35.83 5.91 15.15
C GLY A 544 -35.46 4.50 14.69
N SER A 545 -35.11 4.28 13.41
CA SER A 545 -34.55 3.01 12.92
C SER A 545 -33.04 2.88 13.16
N LEU A 546 -32.31 4.00 13.25
CA LEU A 546 -30.86 4.03 13.48
C LEU A 546 -30.49 3.81 14.96
N GLU A 547 -31.41 4.00 15.90
CA GLU A 547 -31.17 3.78 17.34
C GLU A 547 -30.92 2.31 17.71
N SER A 548 -31.19 1.37 16.79
CA SER A 548 -31.12 -0.07 17.08
C SER A 548 -29.74 -0.73 16.86
N LEU A 549 -28.82 -0.08 16.11
CA LEU A 549 -27.49 -0.62 15.82
C LEU A 549 -26.39 0.26 16.44
N PRO A 550 -25.37 -0.33 17.10
CA PRO A 550 -24.19 0.42 17.51
C PRO A 550 -23.54 1.12 16.32
N VAL A 551 -23.12 2.37 16.50
CA VAL A 551 -22.50 3.20 15.44
C VAL A 551 -21.36 2.46 14.74
N ASP A 552 -20.56 1.68 15.47
CA ASP A 552 -19.44 0.93 14.90
C ASP A 552 -19.89 -0.17 13.92
N GLU A 553 -21.03 -0.83 14.19
CA GLU A 553 -21.58 -1.85 13.28
C GLU A 553 -22.25 -1.22 12.06
N LEU A 554 -22.85 -0.04 12.25
CA LEU A 554 -23.35 0.77 11.14
C LEU A 554 -22.19 1.19 10.23
N ILE A 555 -21.07 1.64 10.80
CA ILE A 555 -19.90 2.06 10.02
C ILE A 555 -19.34 0.90 9.19
N GLU A 556 -19.26 -0.28 9.80
CA GLU A 556 -18.77 -1.50 9.14
C GLU A 556 -19.67 -1.89 7.94
N LYS A 557 -21.00 -1.82 8.11
CA LYS A 557 -21.99 -2.19 7.08
C LYS A 557 -22.28 -1.11 6.04
N ALA A 558 -21.87 0.14 6.28
CA ALA A 558 -22.13 1.24 5.37
C ALA A 558 -21.29 1.16 4.10
N ASP A 559 -21.90 1.45 2.94
CA ASP A 559 -21.21 1.54 1.64
C ASP A 559 -20.52 2.91 1.46
N GLY A 560 -20.82 3.88 2.32
CA GLY A 560 -20.21 5.20 2.27
C GLY A 560 -20.85 6.22 3.20
N PHE A 561 -20.18 7.36 3.32
CA PHE A 561 -20.56 8.47 4.17
C PHE A 561 -20.57 9.78 3.38
N ALA A 562 -21.61 10.58 3.59
CA ALA A 562 -21.81 11.87 2.92
C ALA A 562 -21.88 13.02 3.93
N GLY A 563 -21.59 14.24 3.45
CA GLY A 563 -21.46 15.43 4.31
C GLY A 563 -20.28 15.34 5.30
N VAL A 564 -19.26 14.55 4.96
CA VAL A 564 -18.15 14.23 5.87
C VAL A 564 -17.21 15.41 6.00
N PHE A 565 -16.99 15.85 7.25
CA PHE A 565 -15.99 16.85 7.61
C PHE A 565 -14.66 16.18 7.91
N PRO A 566 -13.54 16.93 7.94
CA PRO A 566 -12.20 16.37 8.16
C PRO A 566 -12.10 15.51 9.44
N GLU A 567 -12.69 15.99 10.54
CA GLU A 567 -12.76 15.27 11.82
C GLU A 567 -13.52 13.95 11.71
N HIS A 568 -14.62 13.94 10.94
CA HIS A 568 -15.39 12.73 10.68
C HIS A 568 -14.60 11.72 9.85
N LYS A 569 -13.76 12.17 8.89
CA LYS A 569 -12.89 11.26 8.12
C LYS A 569 -11.94 10.51 9.05
N TYR A 570 -11.31 11.23 9.99
CA TYR A 570 -10.43 10.63 10.99
C TYR A 570 -11.16 9.61 11.87
N GLU A 571 -12.35 9.97 12.38
CA GLU A 571 -13.11 9.09 13.26
C GLU A 571 -13.61 7.83 12.54
N ILE A 572 -14.07 7.93 11.28
CA ILE A 572 -14.46 6.77 10.46
C ILE A 572 -13.31 5.78 10.34
N VAL A 573 -12.10 6.26 9.99
CA VAL A 573 -10.91 5.42 9.86
C VAL A 573 -10.56 4.76 11.19
N LYS A 574 -10.54 5.55 12.28
CA LYS A 574 -10.25 5.05 13.62
C LYS A 574 -11.22 3.96 14.06
N ARG A 575 -12.52 4.12 13.83
CA ARG A 575 -13.53 3.11 14.21
C ARG A 575 -13.39 1.82 13.41
N LEU A 576 -13.09 1.91 12.12
CA LEU A 576 -12.80 0.74 11.29
C LEU A 576 -11.54 0.01 11.77
N GLN A 577 -10.49 0.74 12.16
CA GLN A 577 -9.29 0.16 12.76
C GLN A 577 -9.55 -0.51 14.11
N GLU A 578 -10.37 0.10 14.98
CA GLU A 578 -10.77 -0.50 16.27
C GLU A 578 -11.55 -1.81 16.07
N LYS A 579 -12.25 -1.96 14.94
CA LYS A 579 -12.88 -3.21 14.49
C LYS A 579 -11.90 -4.22 13.86
N LYS A 580 -10.60 -3.91 13.85
CA LYS A 580 -9.49 -4.73 13.30
C LYS A 580 -9.47 -4.84 11.77
N HIS A 581 -10.13 -3.92 11.06
CA HIS A 581 -9.92 -3.77 9.63
C HIS A 581 -8.58 -3.09 9.35
N ILE A 582 -7.95 -3.44 8.24
CA ILE A 582 -6.76 -2.74 7.72
C ILE A 582 -7.27 -1.73 6.70
N VAL A 583 -7.25 -0.47 7.10
CA VAL A 583 -7.96 0.59 6.39
C VAL A 583 -6.99 1.36 5.52
N GLY A 584 -7.19 1.27 4.21
CA GLY A 584 -6.63 2.23 3.26
C GLY A 584 -7.53 3.46 3.15
N MET A 585 -6.96 4.65 3.08
CA MET A 585 -7.71 5.88 2.84
C MET A 585 -7.08 6.68 1.71
N THR A 586 -7.90 7.16 0.76
CA THR A 586 -7.46 8.13 -0.25
C THR A 586 -7.80 9.56 0.18
N GLY A 587 -6.95 10.51 -0.21
CA GLY A 587 -7.18 11.93 0.05
C GLY A 587 -6.40 12.83 -0.91
N ASP A 588 -6.91 14.03 -1.12
CA ASP A 588 -6.35 15.01 -2.05
C ASP A 588 -5.99 16.33 -1.34
N GLY A 589 -6.66 16.68 -0.25
CA GLY A 589 -6.53 17.98 0.39
C GLY A 589 -5.78 17.99 1.72
N VAL A 590 -5.40 19.20 2.14
CA VAL A 590 -4.85 19.53 3.48
C VAL A 590 -5.71 19.06 4.65
N ASN A 591 -7.00 18.90 4.38
CA ASN A 591 -7.99 18.47 5.35
C ASN A 591 -7.95 16.96 5.59
N ASP A 592 -7.38 16.19 4.66
CA ASP A 592 -7.34 14.73 4.74
C ASP A 592 -6.08 14.24 5.43
N ALA A 593 -5.07 15.10 5.56
CA ALA A 593 -3.78 14.77 6.18
C ALA A 593 -3.91 14.06 7.55
N PRO A 594 -4.77 14.47 8.50
CA PRO A 594 -4.91 13.76 9.77
C PRO A 594 -5.46 12.34 9.60
N ALA A 595 -6.41 12.16 8.69
CA ALA A 595 -7.05 10.87 8.45
C ALA A 595 -6.14 9.94 7.63
N LEU A 596 -5.39 10.47 6.66
CA LEU A 596 -4.33 9.76 5.92
C LEU A 596 -3.24 9.24 6.85
N LYS A 597 -2.78 10.07 7.79
CA LYS A 597 -1.75 9.68 8.77
C LYS A 597 -2.26 8.65 9.79
N LYS A 598 -3.56 8.65 10.06
CA LYS A 598 -4.21 7.71 10.98
C LYS A 598 -4.48 6.35 10.33
N ALA A 599 -4.80 6.34 9.03
CA ALA A 599 -5.02 5.13 8.26
C ALA A 599 -3.81 4.20 8.32
N ASP A 600 -4.05 2.90 8.17
CA ASP A 600 -2.95 1.92 8.08
C ASP A 600 -2.15 2.17 6.79
N ILE A 601 -2.86 2.58 5.73
CA ILE A 601 -2.28 3.03 4.47
C ILE A 601 -2.91 4.37 4.06
N GLY A 602 -2.19 5.46 4.24
CA GLY A 602 -2.55 6.74 3.63
C GLY A 602 -2.15 6.78 2.15
N ILE A 603 -3.10 7.04 1.24
CA ILE A 603 -2.88 7.12 -0.20
C ILE A 603 -3.16 8.55 -0.69
N ALA A 604 -2.13 9.27 -1.10
CA ALA A 604 -2.29 10.57 -1.78
C ALA A 604 -2.52 10.36 -3.28
N VAL A 605 -3.53 11.03 -3.83
CA VAL A 605 -3.78 11.03 -5.28
C VAL A 605 -2.74 11.89 -6.02
N ASP A 606 -2.67 11.74 -7.34
CA ASP A 606 -1.71 12.47 -8.20
C ASP A 606 -1.80 13.99 -8.04
N ASP A 607 -3.01 14.55 -8.07
CA ASP A 607 -3.26 15.98 -7.87
C ASP A 607 -3.34 16.41 -6.39
N ALA A 608 -2.89 15.58 -5.45
CA ALA A 608 -2.99 15.89 -4.03
C ALA A 608 -2.05 17.04 -3.61
N THR A 609 -2.46 17.82 -2.62
CA THR A 609 -1.62 18.88 -2.03
C THR A 609 -0.36 18.28 -1.39
N ASP A 610 0.70 19.08 -1.30
CA ASP A 610 1.95 18.61 -0.71
C ASP A 610 1.78 18.17 0.75
N ALA A 611 0.86 18.80 1.49
CA ALA A 611 0.47 18.37 2.82
C ALA A 611 -0.12 16.94 2.84
N ALA A 612 -1.01 16.62 1.89
CA ALA A 612 -1.60 15.28 1.79
C ALA A 612 -0.55 14.24 1.36
N ARG A 613 0.31 14.57 0.38
CA ARG A 613 1.45 13.73 -0.02
C ARG A 613 2.40 13.45 1.13
N SER A 614 2.71 14.47 1.93
CA SER A 614 3.60 14.33 3.09
C SER A 614 3.01 13.44 4.18
N ALA A 615 1.70 13.54 4.43
CA ALA A 615 0.98 12.73 5.41
C ALA A 615 0.73 11.28 4.96
N SER A 616 0.79 11.00 3.66
CA SER A 616 0.52 9.68 3.07
C SER A 616 1.73 8.74 3.11
N ASP A 617 1.46 7.43 3.10
CA ASP A 617 2.47 6.37 3.01
C ASP A 617 2.77 5.98 1.55
N ILE A 618 1.79 6.17 0.67
CA ILE A 618 1.86 5.91 -0.77
C ILE A 618 1.36 7.13 -1.52
N VAL A 619 2.11 7.56 -2.53
CA VAL A 619 1.74 8.66 -3.43
C VAL A 619 1.54 8.08 -4.82
N LEU A 620 0.37 8.33 -5.41
CA LEU A 620 0.08 7.95 -6.79
C LEU A 620 0.63 9.01 -7.75
N THR A 621 1.23 8.58 -8.86
CA THR A 621 1.63 9.47 -9.97
C THR A 621 0.69 9.34 -11.16
N GLU A 622 -0.32 8.49 -11.05
CA GLU A 622 -1.39 8.33 -12.02
C GLU A 622 -2.73 8.39 -11.29
N PRO A 623 -3.72 9.11 -11.84
CA PRO A 623 -4.99 9.31 -11.15
C PRO A 623 -5.94 8.13 -11.36
N GLY A 624 -6.58 7.67 -10.29
CA GLY A 624 -7.73 6.75 -10.35
C GLY A 624 -7.63 5.54 -9.43
N LEU A 625 -8.79 4.96 -9.12
CA LEU A 625 -8.90 3.78 -8.25
C LEU A 625 -8.21 2.53 -8.82
N SER A 626 -8.12 2.42 -10.15
CA SER A 626 -7.53 1.25 -10.83
C SER A 626 -6.06 1.04 -10.51
N VAL A 627 -5.31 2.14 -10.33
CA VAL A 627 -3.91 2.13 -9.91
C VAL A 627 -3.79 1.53 -8.51
N ILE A 628 -4.67 1.93 -7.58
CA ILE A 628 -4.69 1.41 -6.22
C ILE A 628 -4.93 -0.10 -6.21
N ILE A 629 -5.94 -0.58 -6.95
CA ILE A 629 -6.25 -2.02 -6.98
C ILE A 629 -5.14 -2.83 -7.67
N SER A 630 -4.49 -2.25 -8.68
CA SER A 630 -3.30 -2.86 -9.31
C SER A 630 -2.12 -2.93 -8.33
N ALA A 631 -1.91 -1.88 -7.54
CA ALA A 631 -0.91 -1.84 -6.48
C ALA A 631 -1.20 -2.88 -5.38
N VAL A 632 -2.46 -3.05 -4.96
CA VAL A 632 -2.88 -4.11 -4.03
C VAL A 632 -2.54 -5.50 -4.57
N LEU A 633 -2.85 -5.78 -5.84
CA LEU A 633 -2.52 -7.06 -6.47
C LEU A 633 -1.02 -7.33 -6.51
N THR A 634 -0.24 -6.33 -6.94
CA THR A 634 1.23 -6.43 -6.98
C THR A 634 1.81 -6.60 -5.58
N SER A 635 1.31 -5.84 -4.61
CA SER A 635 1.69 -5.95 -3.22
C SER A 635 1.42 -7.35 -2.65
N ARG A 636 0.23 -7.91 -2.88
CA ARG A 636 -0.09 -9.29 -2.49
C ARG A 636 0.85 -10.31 -3.13
N CYS A 637 1.29 -10.11 -4.37
CA CYS A 637 2.32 -10.97 -4.98
C CYS A 637 3.65 -10.91 -4.23
N ILE A 638 4.11 -9.70 -3.87
CA ILE A 638 5.36 -9.47 -3.12
C ILE A 638 5.25 -10.11 -1.74
N PHE A 639 4.13 -9.87 -1.03
CA PHE A 639 3.85 -10.45 0.27
C PHE A 639 3.83 -11.98 0.25
N GLN A 640 3.25 -12.60 -0.80
CA GLN A 640 3.31 -14.06 -0.95
C GLN A 640 4.74 -14.57 -1.09
N ARG A 641 5.64 -13.89 -1.81
CA ARG A 641 7.05 -14.30 -1.93
C ARG A 641 7.72 -14.30 -0.55
N MET A 642 7.49 -13.25 0.23
CA MET A 642 8.02 -13.13 1.59
C MET A 642 7.53 -14.26 2.49
N LYS A 643 6.21 -14.50 2.53
CA LYS A 643 5.62 -15.60 3.32
C LYS A 643 6.14 -16.97 2.90
N ASN A 644 6.22 -17.24 1.59
CA ASN A 644 6.74 -18.50 1.07
C ASN A 644 8.21 -18.71 1.43
N TYR A 645 9.00 -17.64 1.40
CA TYR A 645 10.40 -17.66 1.83
C TYR A 645 10.53 -17.92 3.34
N THR A 646 9.70 -17.30 4.17
CA THR A 646 9.72 -17.57 5.62
C THR A 646 9.40 -19.04 5.91
N ILE A 647 8.39 -19.62 5.26
CA ILE A 647 8.06 -21.05 5.39
C ILE A 647 9.27 -21.91 5.00
N TYR A 648 9.95 -21.56 3.92
CA TYR A 648 11.16 -22.23 3.45
C TYR A 648 12.29 -22.17 4.47
N ALA A 649 12.63 -20.97 4.96
CA ALA A 649 13.71 -20.75 5.92
C ALA A 649 13.47 -21.56 7.21
N VAL A 650 12.26 -21.48 7.76
CA VAL A 650 11.85 -22.24 8.95
C VAL A 650 11.93 -23.75 8.69
N SER A 651 11.46 -24.21 7.52
CA SER A 651 11.46 -25.63 7.18
C SER A 651 12.88 -26.20 7.03
N ILE A 652 13.82 -25.44 6.46
CA ILE A 652 15.22 -25.86 6.39
C ILE A 652 15.86 -25.90 7.77
N THR A 653 15.66 -24.88 8.61
CA THR A 653 16.18 -24.88 9.98
C THR A 653 15.74 -26.14 10.72
N ILE A 654 14.44 -26.46 10.69
CA ILE A 654 13.90 -27.67 11.35
C ILE A 654 14.48 -28.94 10.73
N ARG A 655 14.61 -28.99 9.40
CA ARG A 655 15.20 -30.15 8.72
C ARG A 655 16.63 -30.42 9.18
N ILE A 656 17.48 -29.39 9.17
CA ILE A 656 18.90 -29.52 9.51
C ILE A 656 19.05 -29.92 10.98
N VAL A 657 18.36 -29.20 11.88
CA VAL A 657 18.41 -29.47 13.32
C VAL A 657 17.93 -30.89 13.61
N LEU A 658 16.73 -31.25 13.16
CA LEU A 658 16.15 -32.56 13.49
C LEU A 658 16.85 -33.71 12.74
N GLY A 659 17.24 -33.50 11.48
CA GLY A 659 17.86 -34.52 10.64
C GLY A 659 19.24 -34.95 11.12
N PHE A 660 20.16 -34.00 11.30
CA PHE A 660 21.50 -34.32 11.77
C PHE A 660 21.51 -34.76 13.23
N MET A 661 20.67 -34.15 14.08
CA MET A 661 20.48 -34.61 15.45
C MET A 661 20.03 -36.07 15.50
N LEU A 662 18.99 -36.47 14.76
CA LEU A 662 18.53 -37.87 14.80
C LEU A 662 19.59 -38.85 14.27
N ILE A 663 20.29 -38.49 13.19
CA ILE A 663 21.36 -39.35 12.63
C ILE A 663 22.49 -39.53 13.63
N ALA A 664 22.92 -38.44 14.25
CA ALA A 664 23.94 -38.47 15.28
C ALA A 664 23.46 -39.31 16.46
N LEU A 665 22.29 -39.05 17.03
CA LEU A 665 21.80 -39.74 18.22
C LEU A 665 21.58 -41.26 18.01
N ILE A 666 21.04 -41.68 16.87
CA ILE A 666 20.67 -43.09 16.62
C ILE A 666 21.88 -43.93 16.18
N TRP A 667 22.68 -43.45 15.23
CA TRP A 667 23.76 -44.25 14.62
C TRP A 667 25.16 -43.84 15.03
N LYS A 668 25.30 -42.80 15.85
CA LYS A 668 26.61 -42.24 16.22
C LYS A 668 27.45 -41.79 15.04
N PHE A 669 26.78 -41.32 14.00
CA PHE A 669 27.40 -40.76 12.82
C PHE A 669 27.59 -39.25 12.99
N ASP A 670 28.83 -38.78 12.86
CA ASP A 670 29.17 -37.37 13.01
C ASP A 670 29.32 -36.75 11.61
N PHE A 671 28.46 -35.78 11.28
CA PHE A 671 28.48 -35.12 9.97
C PHE A 671 29.54 -34.01 9.93
N ALA A 672 30.23 -33.82 8.80
CA ALA A 672 31.27 -32.81 8.70
C ALA A 672 30.68 -31.38 8.66
N PRO A 673 31.07 -30.47 9.58
CA PRO A 673 30.62 -29.08 9.56
C PRO A 673 30.88 -28.37 8.23
N PHE A 674 32.06 -28.59 7.64
CA PHE A 674 32.41 -28.04 6.32
C PHE A 674 31.41 -28.39 5.21
N MET A 675 30.80 -29.58 5.23
CA MET A 675 29.82 -29.95 4.22
C MET A 675 28.49 -29.19 4.38
N VAL A 676 28.12 -28.87 5.61
CA VAL A 676 26.97 -28.01 5.89
C VAL A 676 27.25 -26.56 5.48
N LEU A 677 28.48 -26.09 5.67
CA LEU A 677 28.93 -24.79 5.18
C LEU A 677 28.75 -24.69 3.65
N ILE A 678 29.14 -25.71 2.89
CA ILE A 678 28.93 -25.74 1.43
C ILE A 678 27.43 -25.71 1.08
N ILE A 679 26.59 -26.44 1.83
CA ILE A 679 25.12 -26.39 1.64
C ILE A 679 24.60 -24.96 1.89
N ALA A 680 25.06 -24.31 2.95
CA ALA A 680 24.67 -22.94 3.29
C ALA A 680 25.06 -21.94 2.19
N ILE A 681 26.30 -22.01 1.68
CA ILE A 681 26.77 -21.16 0.58
C ILE A 681 25.94 -21.37 -0.69
N LEU A 682 25.69 -22.62 -1.08
CA LEU A 682 24.88 -22.92 -2.27
C LEU A 682 23.43 -22.47 -2.11
N ASN A 683 22.86 -22.61 -0.91
CA ASN A 683 21.52 -22.14 -0.61
C ASN A 683 21.44 -20.60 -0.71
N ASP A 684 22.32 -19.89 0.00
CA ASP A 684 22.39 -18.42 0.01
C ASP A 684 22.65 -17.84 -1.39
N GLY A 685 23.48 -18.48 -2.21
CA GLY A 685 23.70 -18.06 -3.60
C GLY A 685 22.44 -18.13 -4.46
N THR A 686 21.56 -19.10 -4.21
CA THR A 686 20.32 -19.28 -4.99
C THR A 686 19.10 -18.58 -4.42
N ILE A 687 19.12 -18.21 -3.14
CA ILE A 687 17.91 -17.73 -2.47
C ILE A 687 17.47 -16.36 -2.97
N MET A 688 18.42 -15.55 -3.45
CA MET A 688 18.14 -14.24 -4.06
C MET A 688 17.21 -14.33 -5.26
N THR A 689 17.11 -15.50 -5.90
CA THR A 689 16.20 -15.72 -7.03
C THR A 689 14.73 -15.69 -6.65
N ILE A 690 14.39 -15.96 -5.37
CA ILE A 690 13.02 -15.91 -4.85
C ILE A 690 12.45 -14.49 -4.90
N SER A 691 13.29 -13.46 -4.66
CA SER A 691 12.87 -12.06 -4.74
C SER A 691 12.29 -11.69 -6.11
N LYS A 692 12.77 -12.36 -7.17
CA LYS A 692 12.40 -12.17 -8.58
C LYS A 692 11.41 -13.24 -9.10
N ASP A 693 10.92 -14.15 -8.25
CA ASP A 693 10.08 -15.27 -8.68
C ASP A 693 8.66 -14.83 -9.10
N ARG A 694 8.00 -15.63 -9.94
CA ARG A 694 6.62 -15.39 -10.38
C ARG A 694 5.64 -16.17 -9.51
N VAL A 695 5.03 -15.48 -8.54
CA VAL A 695 4.02 -16.04 -7.61
C VAL A 695 2.65 -15.40 -7.88
N LYS A 696 1.57 -16.15 -7.68
CA LYS A 696 0.19 -15.65 -7.82
C LYS A 696 -0.22 -14.88 -6.56
N PRO A 697 -0.97 -13.76 -6.69
CA PRO A 697 -1.47 -13.03 -5.54
C PRO A 697 -2.50 -13.85 -4.76
N SER A 698 -2.63 -13.57 -3.46
CA SER A 698 -3.77 -14.07 -2.68
C SER A 698 -5.05 -13.37 -3.13
N PRO A 699 -6.15 -14.10 -3.37
CA PRO A 699 -7.42 -13.47 -3.76
C PRO A 699 -8.05 -12.71 -2.60
N LEU A 700 -7.80 -13.12 -1.37
CA LEU A 700 -8.27 -12.44 -0.16
C LEU A 700 -7.10 -11.70 0.52
N PRO A 701 -7.40 -10.67 1.33
CA PRO A 701 -6.39 -10.01 2.17
C PRO A 701 -5.61 -11.03 2.99
N ASP A 702 -4.29 -10.89 3.04
CA ASP A 702 -3.40 -11.80 3.78
C ASP A 702 -2.53 -10.97 4.73
N SER A 703 -2.33 -11.48 5.93
CA SER A 703 -1.55 -10.85 6.99
C SER A 703 -0.55 -11.86 7.58
N TRP A 704 0.41 -11.39 8.37
CA TRP A 704 1.43 -12.26 8.98
C TRP A 704 0.83 -13.16 10.06
N LYS A 705 0.35 -14.32 9.62
CA LYS A 705 -0.05 -15.41 10.52
C LYS A 705 1.13 -16.30 10.85
N LEU A 706 2.01 -15.82 11.73
CA LEU A 706 3.25 -16.50 12.10
C LEU A 706 3.04 -17.95 12.55
N ASN A 707 1.96 -18.23 13.29
CA ASN A 707 1.64 -19.59 13.72
C ASN A 707 1.38 -20.54 12.53
N GLU A 708 0.67 -20.08 11.48
CA GLU A 708 0.42 -20.89 10.28
C GLU A 708 1.73 -21.13 9.51
N ILE A 709 2.58 -20.11 9.44
CA ILE A 709 3.88 -20.15 8.76
C ILE A 709 4.81 -21.14 9.48
N PHE A 710 4.94 -21.04 10.80
CA PHE A 710 5.76 -21.93 11.62
C PHE A 710 5.24 -23.36 11.58
N ALA A 711 3.94 -23.58 11.72
CA ALA A 711 3.35 -24.92 11.64
C ALA A 711 3.61 -25.57 10.27
N THR A 712 3.44 -24.82 9.18
CA THR A 712 3.73 -25.32 7.83
C THR A 712 5.21 -25.65 7.67
N GLY A 713 6.10 -24.76 8.13
CA GLY A 713 7.55 -24.96 8.06
C GLY A 713 8.02 -26.17 8.86
N VAL A 714 7.54 -26.33 10.10
CA VAL A 714 7.88 -27.46 10.97
C VAL A 714 7.44 -28.79 10.34
N VAL A 715 6.21 -28.90 9.84
CA VAL A 715 5.72 -30.16 9.23
C VAL A 715 6.55 -30.56 8.01
N LEU A 716 6.82 -29.61 7.10
CA LEU A 716 7.64 -29.88 5.93
C LEU A 716 9.08 -30.23 6.34
N GLY A 717 9.66 -29.50 7.29
CA GLY A 717 11.00 -29.75 7.81
C GLY A 717 11.16 -31.11 8.48
N THR A 718 10.20 -31.50 9.33
CA THR A 718 10.17 -32.80 9.99
C THR A 718 10.02 -33.94 8.99
N TYR A 719 9.14 -33.83 8.00
CA TYR A 719 9.04 -34.83 6.94
C TYR A 719 10.38 -35.00 6.20
N LEU A 720 11.02 -33.88 5.82
CA LEU A 720 12.31 -33.93 5.13
C LEU A 720 13.44 -34.52 6.00
N ALA A 721 13.45 -34.22 7.28
CA ALA A 721 14.39 -34.81 8.22
C ALA A 721 14.17 -36.32 8.36
N LEU A 722 12.92 -36.79 8.45
CA LEU A 722 12.59 -38.21 8.48
C LEU A 722 13.00 -38.92 7.18
N VAL A 723 12.78 -38.31 6.02
CA VAL A 723 13.26 -38.84 4.73
C VAL A 723 14.79 -38.96 4.72
N THR A 724 15.48 -37.97 5.26
CA THR A 724 16.96 -37.97 5.37
C THR A 724 17.44 -39.10 6.29
N VAL A 725 16.75 -39.32 7.42
CA VAL A 725 17.00 -40.42 8.37
C VAL A 725 16.74 -41.78 7.74
N VAL A 726 15.64 -41.94 7.00
CA VAL A 726 15.30 -43.17 6.27
C VAL A 726 16.34 -43.45 5.19
N PHE A 727 16.74 -42.43 4.44
CA PHE A 727 17.80 -42.54 3.44
C PHE A 727 19.11 -43.03 4.08
N PHE A 728 19.51 -42.42 5.19
CA PHE A 728 20.71 -42.80 5.94
C PHE A 728 20.62 -44.25 6.44
N TRP A 729 19.48 -44.65 7.02
CA TRP A 729 19.26 -46.03 7.47
C TRP A 729 19.38 -47.03 6.31
N LEU A 730 18.82 -46.70 5.14
CA LEU A 730 18.87 -47.55 3.96
C LEU A 730 20.30 -47.75 3.45
N ILE A 731 21.16 -46.73 3.45
CA ILE A 731 22.56 -46.86 3.00
C ILE A 731 23.49 -47.47 4.07
N HIS A 732 23.19 -47.28 5.36
CA HIS A 732 24.09 -47.66 6.45
C HIS A 732 23.79 -49.06 7.01
N LYS A 733 22.52 -49.47 7.10
CA LYS A 733 22.11 -50.76 7.69
C LYS A 733 21.66 -51.81 6.67
N THR A 734 21.15 -51.40 5.51
CA THR A 734 20.57 -52.33 4.53
C THR A 734 21.36 -52.34 3.23
N ASP A 735 21.27 -53.42 2.46
CA ASP A 735 21.89 -53.53 1.12
C ASP A 735 20.85 -53.29 0.00
N PHE A 736 19.78 -52.54 0.30
CA PHE A 736 18.64 -52.32 -0.61
C PHE A 736 19.06 -51.72 -1.96
N PHE A 737 19.89 -50.68 -1.93
CA PHE A 737 20.32 -49.97 -3.15
C PHE A 737 21.29 -50.81 -3.99
N THR A 738 22.24 -51.49 -3.34
CA THR A 738 23.17 -52.43 -3.98
C THR A 738 22.43 -53.55 -4.71
N ASN A 739 21.44 -54.16 -4.06
CA ASN A 739 20.68 -55.29 -4.61
C ASN A 739 19.72 -54.89 -5.74
N LYS A 740 19.11 -53.71 -5.66
CA LYS A 740 18.08 -53.29 -6.63
C LYS A 740 18.64 -52.52 -7.84
N PHE A 741 19.70 -51.74 -7.64
CA PHE A 741 20.25 -50.86 -8.67
C PHE A 741 21.68 -51.22 -9.11
N GLY A 742 22.29 -52.26 -8.53
CA GLY A 742 23.61 -52.76 -8.96
C GLY A 742 24.77 -51.80 -8.72
N VAL A 743 24.61 -50.84 -7.80
CA VAL A 743 25.66 -49.88 -7.39
C VAL A 743 26.60 -50.50 -6.35
N GLU A 744 27.84 -50.00 -6.27
CA GLU A 744 28.84 -50.46 -5.29
C GLU A 744 28.33 -50.33 -3.85
N SER A 745 28.54 -51.33 -2.99
CA SER A 745 28.18 -51.17 -1.57
C SER A 745 29.07 -50.11 -0.90
N ILE A 746 28.44 -49.11 -0.28
CA ILE A 746 29.11 -48.04 0.47
C ILE A 746 29.09 -48.25 1.98
N ARG A 747 28.54 -49.39 2.42
CA ARG A 747 28.35 -49.74 3.82
C ARG A 747 29.68 -49.74 4.58
N ASN A 748 29.67 -49.15 5.78
CA ASN A 748 30.85 -48.99 6.66
C ASN A 748 31.97 -48.12 6.05
N THR A 749 31.69 -47.37 4.97
CA THR A 749 32.62 -46.39 4.40
C THR A 749 32.10 -44.99 4.71
N GLU A 750 32.39 -44.49 5.92
CA GLU A 750 31.86 -43.21 6.43
C GLU A 750 32.04 -42.04 5.44
N PHE A 751 33.16 -41.99 4.73
CA PHE A 751 33.45 -40.94 3.74
C PHE A 751 32.50 -40.96 2.52
N LYS A 752 32.17 -42.16 2.02
CA LYS A 752 31.23 -42.33 0.90
C LYS A 752 29.78 -42.13 1.38
N GLU A 753 29.44 -42.61 2.59
CA GLU A 753 28.13 -42.39 3.22
C GLU A 753 27.85 -40.89 3.41
N MET A 754 28.85 -40.11 3.83
CA MET A 754 28.69 -38.66 3.98
C MET A 754 28.47 -37.95 2.64
N SER A 755 29.20 -38.34 1.59
CA SER A 755 29.03 -37.77 0.25
C SER A 755 27.61 -37.99 -0.29
N ALA A 756 27.06 -39.18 -0.03
CA ALA A 756 25.70 -39.53 -0.41
C ALA A 756 24.66 -38.71 0.37
N LEU A 757 24.87 -38.56 1.68
CA LEU A 757 24.00 -37.78 2.56
C LEU A 757 24.04 -36.28 2.22
N TYR A 758 25.23 -35.72 1.94
CA TYR A 758 25.41 -34.34 1.48
C TYR A 758 24.59 -34.06 0.21
N LEU A 759 24.70 -34.93 -0.80
CA LEU A 759 23.99 -34.75 -2.06
C LEU A 759 22.47 -34.83 -1.87
N GLN A 760 21.98 -35.80 -1.09
CA GLN A 760 20.57 -35.95 -0.79
C GLN A 760 20.01 -34.73 -0.04
N VAL A 761 20.76 -34.20 0.93
CA VAL A 761 20.35 -33.02 1.68
C VAL A 761 20.28 -31.81 0.76
N SER A 762 21.31 -31.59 -0.05
CA SER A 762 21.38 -30.48 -1.00
C SER A 762 20.20 -30.47 -1.99
N ILE A 763 19.95 -31.59 -2.70
CA ILE A 763 18.87 -31.68 -3.71
C ILE A 763 17.53 -31.34 -3.09
N VAL A 764 17.19 -32.01 -1.99
CA VAL A 764 15.86 -31.89 -1.40
C VAL A 764 15.65 -30.53 -0.73
N SER A 765 16.71 -29.92 -0.19
CA SER A 765 16.63 -28.58 0.42
C SER A 765 16.31 -27.54 -0.65
N GLN A 766 16.95 -27.62 -1.81
CA GLN A 766 16.68 -26.67 -2.88
C GLN A 766 15.36 -26.98 -3.61
N ALA A 767 14.98 -28.26 -3.71
CA ALA A 767 13.70 -28.66 -4.27
C ALA A 767 12.51 -28.13 -3.45
N LEU A 768 12.67 -28.00 -2.13
CA LEU A 768 11.65 -27.45 -1.23
C LEU A 768 11.18 -26.05 -1.67
N ILE A 769 12.04 -25.22 -2.30
CA ILE A 769 11.66 -23.90 -2.81
C ILE A 769 10.47 -24.01 -3.77
N PHE A 770 10.43 -25.04 -4.62
CA PHE A 770 9.33 -25.24 -5.58
C PHE A 770 8.01 -25.63 -4.90
N VAL A 771 8.07 -26.27 -3.74
CA VAL A 771 6.89 -26.64 -2.95
C VAL A 771 6.37 -25.43 -2.18
N THR A 772 7.24 -24.68 -1.52
CA THR A 772 6.85 -23.54 -0.69
C THR A 772 6.34 -22.37 -1.51
N ARG A 773 6.88 -22.15 -2.73
CA ARG A 773 6.39 -21.10 -3.63
C ARG A 773 4.99 -21.36 -4.19
N SER A 774 4.62 -22.63 -4.32
CA SER A 774 3.41 -23.02 -5.04
C SER A 774 2.23 -23.14 -4.09
N ARG A 775 1.06 -22.61 -4.50
CA ARG A 775 -0.18 -22.82 -3.73
C ARG A 775 -0.88 -24.11 -4.12
N SER A 776 -0.85 -24.46 -5.40
CA SER A 776 -1.25 -25.75 -5.95
C SER A 776 -0.05 -26.70 -5.99
N TRP A 777 -0.11 -27.74 -6.82
CA TRP A 777 1.00 -28.64 -7.06
C TRP A 777 2.19 -27.89 -7.65
N SER A 778 3.39 -28.22 -7.21
CA SER A 778 4.63 -27.55 -7.60
C SER A 778 4.90 -27.62 -9.10
N PHE A 779 4.51 -28.72 -9.75
CA PHE A 779 4.70 -28.94 -11.18
C PHE A 779 3.68 -28.19 -12.06
N VAL A 780 2.52 -27.83 -11.51
CA VAL A 780 1.48 -27.06 -12.24
C VAL A 780 1.87 -25.59 -12.30
N GLU A 781 2.42 -25.06 -11.21
CA GLU A 781 2.81 -23.66 -11.11
C GLU A 781 4.23 -23.45 -11.65
N ARG A 782 4.33 -23.02 -12.92
CA ARG A 782 5.62 -22.83 -13.59
C ARG A 782 6.57 -21.91 -12.78
N PRO A 783 7.80 -22.35 -12.48
CA PRO A 783 8.82 -21.51 -11.85
C PRO A 783 9.35 -20.41 -12.77
N GLY A 784 9.84 -19.33 -12.17
CA GLY A 784 10.61 -18.33 -12.89
C GLY A 784 11.86 -18.95 -13.49
N PHE A 785 12.24 -18.50 -14.69
CA PHE A 785 13.44 -19.01 -15.39
C PHE A 785 14.70 -18.91 -14.53
N LEU A 786 14.87 -17.79 -13.83
CA LEU A 786 16.02 -17.50 -12.98
C LEU A 786 16.12 -18.48 -11.80
N LEU A 787 14.98 -18.88 -11.21
CA LEU A 787 14.94 -19.88 -10.13
C LEU A 787 15.33 -21.28 -10.64
N VAL A 788 14.85 -21.69 -11.82
CA VAL A 788 15.21 -22.99 -12.41
C VAL A 788 16.70 -23.05 -12.72
N THR A 789 17.24 -22.01 -13.35
CA THR A 789 18.66 -21.94 -13.68
C THR A 789 19.53 -21.99 -12.42
N ALA A 790 19.15 -21.27 -11.36
CA ALA A 790 19.86 -21.32 -10.09
C ALA A 790 19.81 -22.70 -9.42
N PHE A 791 18.64 -23.37 -9.44
CA PHE A 791 18.52 -24.74 -8.97
C PHE A 791 19.44 -25.69 -9.76
N LEU A 792 19.40 -25.63 -11.09
CA LEU A 792 20.23 -26.51 -11.93
C LEU A 792 21.73 -26.28 -11.72
N LEU A 793 22.17 -25.02 -11.62
CA LEU A 793 23.58 -24.69 -11.39
C LEU A 793 24.06 -25.15 -10.00
N ALA A 794 23.30 -24.84 -8.94
CA ALA A 794 23.68 -25.25 -7.59
C ALA A 794 23.68 -26.78 -7.44
N GLN A 795 22.70 -27.46 -8.04
CA GLN A 795 22.62 -28.92 -7.99
C GLN A 795 23.65 -29.62 -8.87
N LEU A 796 24.05 -29.00 -9.99
CA LEU A 796 25.19 -29.45 -10.78
C LEU A 796 26.47 -29.40 -9.94
N VAL A 797 26.73 -28.26 -9.26
CA VAL A 797 27.89 -28.11 -8.38
C VAL A 797 27.85 -29.13 -7.23
N ALA A 798 26.70 -29.28 -6.55
CA ALA A 798 26.55 -30.26 -5.48
C ALA A 798 26.79 -31.71 -5.96
N THR A 799 26.27 -32.05 -7.15
CA THR A 799 26.47 -33.38 -7.75
C THR A 799 27.94 -33.61 -8.10
N LEU A 800 28.63 -32.61 -8.67
CA LEU A 800 30.05 -32.70 -8.99
C LEU A 800 30.91 -32.88 -7.73
N ILE A 801 30.61 -32.16 -6.65
CA ILE A 801 31.29 -32.32 -5.36
C ILE A 801 31.09 -33.75 -4.83
N ALA A 802 29.85 -34.26 -4.81
CA ALA A 802 29.59 -35.60 -4.31
C ALA A 802 30.26 -36.71 -5.13
N VAL A 803 30.36 -36.53 -6.45
CA VAL A 803 30.93 -37.54 -7.37
C VAL A 803 32.46 -37.53 -7.37
N TYR A 804 33.09 -36.35 -7.35
CA TYR A 804 34.53 -36.21 -7.62
C TYR A 804 35.37 -35.75 -6.43
N ALA A 805 34.79 -35.15 -5.38
CA ALA A 805 35.59 -34.61 -4.28
C ALA A 805 36.19 -35.73 -3.43
N ASN A 806 37.51 -35.68 -3.26
CA ASN A 806 38.26 -36.53 -2.34
C ASN A 806 39.03 -35.61 -1.39
N TRP A 807 38.38 -35.16 -0.32
CA TRP A 807 38.95 -34.24 0.65
C TRP A 807 38.96 -34.87 2.03
N ASP A 808 40.16 -35.21 2.50
CA ASP A 808 40.34 -35.85 3.82
C ASP A 808 39.91 -34.93 4.96
N PHE A 809 40.15 -33.61 4.83
CA PHE A 809 39.75 -32.62 5.83
C PHE A 809 38.23 -32.51 5.99
N ALA A 810 37.50 -32.60 4.87
CA ALA A 810 36.04 -32.50 4.85
C ALA A 810 35.38 -33.88 4.96
N ARG A 811 36.15 -34.92 5.30
CA ARG A 811 35.74 -36.33 5.42
C ARG A 811 34.97 -36.89 4.19
N ILE A 812 35.16 -36.34 2.98
CA ILE A 812 34.38 -36.71 1.79
C ILE A 812 35.21 -37.54 0.79
N LYS A 813 34.58 -38.52 0.14
CA LYS A 813 35.19 -39.33 -0.93
C LYS A 813 34.19 -39.59 -2.06
N GLY A 814 34.61 -39.35 -3.29
CA GLY A 814 33.77 -39.47 -4.48
C GLY A 814 33.04 -40.81 -4.59
N ILE A 815 31.72 -40.76 -4.76
CA ILE A 815 30.84 -41.93 -4.79
C ILE A 815 30.52 -42.43 -6.21
N GLY A 816 30.90 -41.68 -7.24
CA GLY A 816 30.61 -42.02 -8.63
C GLY A 816 29.20 -41.64 -9.10
N TRP A 817 29.01 -41.57 -10.43
CA TRP A 817 27.75 -41.14 -11.06
C TRP A 817 26.59 -42.12 -10.85
N GLY A 818 26.86 -43.42 -10.71
CA GLY A 818 25.82 -44.41 -10.46
C GLY A 818 25.07 -44.14 -9.16
N TRP A 819 25.81 -43.90 -8.07
CA TRP A 819 25.22 -43.50 -6.79
C TRP A 819 24.56 -42.13 -6.84
N ALA A 820 25.16 -41.15 -7.51
CA ALA A 820 24.53 -39.85 -7.69
C ALA A 820 23.16 -39.95 -8.38
N GLY A 821 23.04 -40.77 -9.44
CA GLY A 821 21.76 -41.03 -10.12
C GLY A 821 20.70 -41.67 -9.22
N VAL A 822 21.10 -42.64 -8.38
CA VAL A 822 20.20 -43.27 -7.39
C VAL A 822 19.73 -42.26 -6.34
N ILE A 823 20.61 -41.38 -5.86
CA ILE A 823 20.28 -40.32 -4.91
C ILE A 823 19.31 -39.31 -5.52
N TRP A 824 19.52 -38.93 -6.78
CA TRP A 824 18.59 -38.10 -7.54
C TRP A 824 17.21 -38.76 -7.66
N LEU A 825 17.17 -40.03 -8.05
CA LEU A 825 15.92 -40.78 -8.15
C LEU A 825 15.19 -40.84 -6.81
N PHE A 826 15.89 -41.17 -5.72
CA PHE A 826 15.33 -41.18 -4.37
C PHE A 826 14.77 -39.81 -3.98
N SER A 827 15.54 -38.75 -4.24
CA SER A 827 15.14 -37.37 -3.92
C SER A 827 13.90 -36.93 -4.70
N ILE A 828 13.79 -37.31 -5.99
CA ILE A 828 12.62 -37.02 -6.82
C ILE A 828 11.38 -37.79 -6.34
N VAL A 829 11.52 -39.05 -5.94
CA VAL A 829 10.38 -39.85 -5.43
C VAL A 829 9.83 -39.26 -4.14
N PHE A 830 10.69 -38.90 -3.20
CA PHE A 830 10.28 -38.32 -1.91
C PHE A 830 9.95 -36.83 -1.97
N TYR A 831 10.16 -36.19 -3.13
CA TYR A 831 9.71 -34.83 -3.38
C TYR A 831 8.19 -34.73 -3.57
N PHE A 832 7.55 -35.65 -4.32
CA PHE A 832 6.12 -35.56 -4.62
C PHE A 832 5.19 -35.53 -3.38
N PRO A 833 5.43 -36.30 -2.31
CA PRO A 833 4.59 -36.24 -1.11
C PRO A 833 4.65 -34.89 -0.38
N LEU A 834 5.66 -34.04 -0.62
CA LEU A 834 5.74 -32.72 0.01
C LEU A 834 4.52 -31.85 -0.30
N ASP A 835 4.01 -31.91 -1.54
CA ASP A 835 2.80 -31.19 -1.92
C ASP A 835 1.57 -31.71 -1.15
N ILE A 836 1.49 -33.02 -0.89
CA ILE A 836 0.42 -33.62 -0.10
C ILE A 836 0.49 -33.12 1.34
N PHE A 837 1.67 -33.11 1.97
CA PHE A 837 1.86 -32.55 3.31
C PHE A 837 1.52 -31.06 3.37
N LYS A 838 1.90 -30.29 2.35
CA LYS A 838 1.54 -28.88 2.21
C LYS A 838 0.02 -28.67 2.15
N PHE A 839 -0.71 -29.49 1.39
CA PHE A 839 -2.17 -29.40 1.34
C PHE A 839 -2.81 -29.82 2.66
N PHE A 840 -2.30 -30.89 3.27
CA PHE A 840 -2.79 -31.40 4.54
C PHE A 840 -2.66 -30.35 5.65
N ILE A 841 -1.49 -29.74 5.84
CA ILE A 841 -1.28 -28.76 6.90
C ILE A 841 -2.13 -27.50 6.69
N ARG A 842 -2.26 -27.03 5.44
CA ARG A 842 -3.15 -25.90 5.13
C ARG A 842 -4.62 -26.24 5.39
N PHE A 843 -5.05 -27.46 5.06
CA PHE A 843 -6.41 -27.91 5.34
C PHE A 843 -6.69 -27.96 6.84
N VAL A 844 -5.75 -28.49 7.63
CA VAL A 844 -5.84 -28.54 9.11
C VAL A 844 -5.88 -27.13 9.71
N LEU A 845 -5.00 -26.23 9.27
CA LEU A 845 -4.92 -24.85 9.76
C LEU A 845 -6.12 -24.00 9.35
N SER A 846 -6.80 -24.33 8.24
CA SER A 846 -7.98 -23.59 7.77
C SER A 846 -9.23 -23.76 8.65
N GLY A 847 -9.16 -24.52 9.75
CA GLY A 847 -10.30 -24.79 10.64
C GLY A 847 -11.31 -25.80 10.07
N ARG A 848 -11.38 -25.97 8.75
CA ARG A 848 -12.28 -26.92 8.07
C ARG A 848 -12.15 -28.36 8.54
N ALA A 849 -10.94 -28.78 8.95
CA ALA A 849 -10.74 -30.11 9.53
C ALA A 849 -11.44 -30.27 10.89
N TRP A 850 -11.41 -29.22 11.72
CA TRP A 850 -12.08 -29.18 13.01
C TRP A 850 -13.58 -28.98 12.85
N ASP A 851 -14.01 -28.12 11.93
CA ASP A 851 -15.43 -27.94 11.59
C ASP A 851 -16.03 -29.24 11.09
N ASN A 852 -15.35 -29.98 10.20
CA ASN A 852 -15.83 -31.29 9.73
C ASN A 852 -15.83 -32.37 10.83
N LEU A 853 -14.89 -32.33 11.79
CA LEU A 853 -14.83 -33.27 12.92
C LEU A 853 -15.91 -32.97 13.98
N LEU A 854 -16.15 -31.69 14.27
CA LEU A 854 -17.22 -31.23 15.16
C LEU A 854 -18.59 -31.42 14.50
N GLN A 855 -18.71 -31.17 13.19
CA GLN A 855 -19.91 -31.43 12.40
C GLN A 855 -20.20 -32.92 12.28
N ASN A 856 -19.21 -33.81 12.14
CA ASN A 856 -19.44 -35.25 12.15
C ASN A 856 -19.94 -35.78 13.51
N LYS A 857 -19.70 -35.08 14.63
CA LYS A 857 -20.32 -35.39 15.93
C LYS A 857 -21.73 -34.81 16.08
N THR A 858 -22.11 -33.80 15.32
CA THR A 858 -23.45 -33.19 15.33
C THR A 858 -24.33 -33.61 14.13
N ALA A 859 -23.78 -34.37 13.18
CA ALA A 859 -24.43 -34.89 11.99
C ALA A 859 -25.33 -36.12 12.24
N PHE A 860 -26.17 -36.05 13.27
CA PHE A 860 -27.45 -36.77 13.30
C PHE A 860 -28.65 -35.86 12.94
N THR A 861 -28.39 -34.66 12.41
CA THR A 861 -29.44 -33.84 11.80
C THR A 861 -29.04 -33.45 10.37
N THR A 862 -29.76 -34.04 9.43
CA THR A 862 -29.65 -33.84 7.98
C THR A 862 -30.04 -32.41 7.59
N LYS A 863 -29.05 -31.54 7.34
CA LYS A 863 -29.17 -30.40 6.42
C LYS A 863 -27.84 -30.16 5.73
N GLU A 864 -27.73 -30.66 4.50
CA GLU A 864 -26.49 -30.73 3.72
C GLU A 864 -26.03 -29.41 3.07
N ASN A 865 -26.68 -28.27 3.32
CA ASN A 865 -26.31 -27.01 2.68
C ASN A 865 -26.63 -25.80 3.56
N TYR A 866 -25.67 -25.38 4.39
CA TYR A 866 -25.80 -24.15 5.18
C TYR A 866 -25.57 -22.91 4.29
N GLY A 867 -26.49 -21.95 4.36
CA GLY A 867 -26.34 -20.60 3.77
C GLY A 867 -26.60 -20.46 2.26
N LYS A 868 -26.79 -21.55 1.50
CA LYS A 868 -27.17 -21.43 0.08
C LYS A 868 -28.59 -20.90 -0.10
N GLY A 869 -29.54 -21.42 0.68
CA GLY A 869 -30.94 -20.96 0.64
C GLY A 869 -31.12 -19.50 1.08
N GLU A 870 -30.37 -19.04 2.08
CA GLU A 870 -30.38 -17.62 2.51
C GLU A 870 -29.78 -16.70 1.45
N ARG A 871 -28.67 -17.11 0.81
CA ARG A 871 -28.07 -16.34 -0.30
C ARG A 871 -28.95 -16.31 -1.54
N GLU A 872 -29.63 -17.41 -1.85
CA GLU A 872 -30.60 -17.47 -2.94
C GLU A 872 -31.85 -16.63 -2.65
N ALA A 873 -32.33 -16.62 -1.40
CA ALA A 873 -33.43 -15.76 -0.96
C ALA A 873 -33.04 -14.27 -0.98
N GLN A 874 -31.84 -13.92 -0.51
CA GLN A 874 -31.32 -12.55 -0.58
C GLN A 874 -31.12 -12.10 -2.03
N TRP A 875 -30.59 -12.97 -2.89
CA TRP A 875 -30.43 -12.70 -4.32
C TRP A 875 -31.79 -12.51 -5.03
N ALA A 876 -32.78 -13.35 -4.73
CA ALA A 876 -34.14 -13.23 -5.27
C ALA A 876 -34.84 -11.95 -4.77
N THR A 877 -34.60 -11.56 -3.52
CA THR A 877 -35.12 -10.31 -2.95
C THR A 877 -34.47 -9.08 -3.61
N ALA A 878 -33.16 -9.13 -3.85
CA ALA A 878 -32.41 -8.09 -4.55
C ALA A 878 -32.80 -7.96 -6.03
N GLN A 879 -33.17 -9.05 -6.71
CA GLN A 879 -33.70 -8.98 -8.07
C GLN A 879 -35.12 -8.39 -8.14
N ARG A 880 -35.98 -8.66 -7.14
CA ARG A 880 -37.36 -8.12 -7.11
C ARG A 880 -37.39 -6.60 -6.91
N THR A 881 -36.52 -6.07 -6.05
CA THR A 881 -36.39 -4.62 -5.85
C THR A 881 -35.81 -3.92 -7.07
N LEU A 882 -34.93 -4.59 -7.83
CA LEU A 882 -34.39 -4.10 -9.12
C LEU A 882 -35.46 -3.92 -10.20
N HIS A 883 -36.59 -4.64 -10.11
CA HIS A 883 -37.72 -4.54 -11.03
C HIS A 883 -38.91 -3.73 -10.47
N GLY A 884 -38.75 -3.02 -9.36
CA GLY A 884 -39.76 -2.11 -8.82
C GLY A 884 -40.98 -2.77 -8.16
N LEU A 885 -40.89 -4.07 -7.81
CA LEU A 885 -41.94 -4.77 -7.06
C LEU A 885 -41.70 -4.61 -5.55
N GLN A 886 -42.76 -4.31 -4.79
CA GLN A 886 -42.70 -4.18 -3.32
C GLN A 886 -42.37 -5.52 -2.65
N ALA A 887 -41.55 -5.47 -1.59
CA ALA A 887 -41.30 -6.60 -0.70
C ALA A 887 -42.54 -6.85 0.18
N PRO A 888 -42.86 -8.10 0.54
CA PRO A 888 -43.93 -8.36 1.49
C PRO A 888 -43.55 -7.81 2.86
N GLU A 889 -44.45 -7.03 3.47
CA GLU A 889 -44.30 -6.56 4.85
C GLU A 889 -44.22 -7.74 5.83
N PRO A 890 -43.42 -7.64 6.92
CA PRO A 890 -43.42 -8.63 7.96
C PRO A 890 -44.75 -8.54 8.73
N ALA A 891 -45.61 -9.53 8.55
CA ALA A 891 -46.84 -9.67 9.32
C ALA A 891 -46.52 -9.68 10.83
N SER A 892 -47.14 -8.76 11.54
CA SER A 892 -47.14 -8.62 12.98
C SER A 892 -47.77 -9.84 13.67
N HIS A 893 -47.16 -10.26 14.78
CA HIS A 893 -47.73 -11.04 15.89
C HIS A 893 -48.77 -12.13 15.56
N THR A 894 -48.33 -13.39 15.44
CA THR A 894 -49.06 -14.53 16.02
C THR A 894 -48.11 -15.69 16.33
N LEU A 895 -48.23 -16.21 17.56
CA LEU A 895 -47.50 -17.33 18.12
C LEU A 895 -47.98 -18.67 17.51
N PHE A 896 -47.01 -19.55 17.24
CA PHE A 896 -47.08 -20.99 16.93
C PHE A 896 -47.46 -21.48 15.52
N ASN A 897 -46.51 -22.26 14.99
CA ASN A 897 -46.61 -23.40 14.05
C ASN A 897 -46.29 -23.16 12.55
N ASP A 898 -45.01 -22.91 12.24
CA ASP A 898 -44.49 -22.82 10.86
C ASP A 898 -43.46 -23.93 10.54
N LYS A 899 -43.95 -25.15 10.27
CA LYS A 899 -43.15 -26.21 9.60
C LYS A 899 -43.72 -26.67 8.26
N SER A 900 -44.89 -26.18 7.83
CA SER A 900 -45.54 -26.56 6.57
C SER A 900 -45.28 -25.59 5.41
N SER A 901 -45.16 -24.28 5.66
CA SER A 901 -45.07 -23.24 4.61
C SER A 901 -43.81 -23.33 3.73
N TYR A 902 -42.65 -23.69 4.31
CA TYR A 902 -41.39 -23.80 3.58
C TYR A 902 -41.33 -24.96 2.57
N ARG A 903 -42.15 -26.01 2.77
CA ARG A 903 -42.13 -27.21 1.91
C ARG A 903 -42.88 -26.94 0.60
N GLU A 904 -43.99 -26.20 0.66
CA GLU A 904 -44.79 -25.82 -0.50
C GLU A 904 -44.09 -24.78 -1.40
N LEU A 905 -43.39 -23.79 -0.80
CA LEU A 905 -42.61 -22.81 -1.55
C LEU A 905 -41.40 -23.43 -2.29
N SER A 906 -40.80 -24.47 -1.70
CA SER A 906 -39.70 -25.21 -2.33
C SER A 906 -40.15 -26.02 -3.55
N GLU A 907 -41.32 -26.65 -3.49
CA GLU A 907 -41.86 -27.42 -4.62
C GLU A 907 -42.26 -26.51 -5.78
N ILE A 908 -42.82 -25.34 -5.50
CA ILE A 908 -43.21 -24.36 -6.53
C ILE A 908 -41.96 -23.77 -7.23
N ALA A 909 -40.90 -23.48 -6.47
CA ALA A 909 -39.63 -23.00 -7.03
C ALA A 909 -38.93 -24.06 -7.87
N GLU A 910 -38.97 -25.32 -7.44
CA GLU A 910 -38.38 -26.44 -8.18
C GLU A 910 -39.16 -26.76 -9.47
N GLN A 911 -40.48 -26.65 -9.44
CA GLN A 911 -41.33 -26.74 -10.64
C GLN A 911 -41.10 -25.58 -11.61
N ALA A 912 -40.92 -24.35 -11.12
CA ALA A 912 -40.61 -23.19 -11.95
C ALA A 912 -39.24 -23.32 -12.61
N LYS A 913 -38.23 -23.81 -11.88
CA LYS A 913 -36.90 -24.11 -12.42
C LYS A 913 -36.96 -25.18 -13.51
N ARG A 914 -37.67 -26.29 -13.28
CA ARG A 914 -37.87 -27.34 -14.32
C ARG A 914 -38.54 -26.78 -15.57
N ARG A 915 -39.53 -25.90 -15.43
CA ARG A 915 -40.19 -25.26 -16.59
C ARG A 915 -39.25 -24.31 -17.35
N ALA A 916 -38.44 -23.53 -16.63
CA ALA A 916 -37.43 -22.65 -17.25
C ALA A 916 -36.31 -23.45 -17.96
N GLU A 917 -35.90 -24.58 -17.39
CA GLU A 917 -34.88 -25.45 -17.96
C GLU A 917 -35.41 -26.22 -19.19
N ILE A 918 -36.68 -26.64 -19.17
CA ILE A 918 -37.37 -27.21 -20.34
C ILE A 918 -37.57 -26.14 -21.44
N ALA A 919 -37.86 -24.89 -21.08
CA ALA A 919 -37.96 -23.78 -22.03
C ALA A 919 -36.59 -23.46 -22.67
N ARG A 920 -35.53 -23.43 -21.87
CA ARG A 920 -34.14 -23.22 -22.33
C ARG A 920 -33.62 -24.35 -23.21
N LEU A 921 -33.98 -25.60 -22.89
CA LEU A 921 -33.65 -26.77 -23.74
C LEU A 921 -34.46 -26.78 -25.04
N ARG A 922 -35.68 -26.21 -25.06
CA ARG A 922 -36.44 -25.99 -26.30
C ARG A 922 -35.79 -24.93 -27.19
N GLU A 923 -35.29 -23.82 -26.64
CA GLU A 923 -34.61 -22.77 -27.43
C GLU A 923 -33.33 -23.28 -28.11
N LEU A 924 -32.53 -24.11 -27.42
CA LEU A 924 -31.28 -24.69 -27.95
C LEU A 924 -31.47 -25.62 -29.16
N ASN A 925 -32.65 -26.25 -29.30
CA ASN A 925 -32.94 -27.16 -30.39
C ASN A 925 -33.73 -26.51 -31.54
N THR A 926 -34.01 -25.21 -31.46
CA THR A 926 -34.61 -24.47 -32.59
C THR A 926 -33.54 -23.88 -33.49
N LEU A 927 -33.78 -23.93 -34.80
CA LEU A 927 -32.89 -23.42 -35.84
C LEU A 927 -32.51 -21.94 -35.59
N LYS A 928 -33.40 -21.17 -34.94
CA LYS A 928 -33.19 -19.78 -34.54
C LYS A 928 -32.06 -19.62 -33.51
N GLY A 929 -32.00 -20.46 -32.47
CA GLY A 929 -30.94 -20.41 -31.46
C GLY A 929 -29.56 -20.77 -32.00
N HIS A 930 -29.51 -21.67 -32.99
CA HIS A 930 -28.26 -22.02 -33.67
C HIS A 930 -27.76 -20.87 -34.56
N VAL A 931 -28.67 -20.19 -35.26
CA VAL A 931 -28.33 -19.03 -36.10
C VAL A 931 -27.83 -17.85 -35.24
N GLU A 932 -28.50 -17.53 -34.13
CA GLU A 932 -28.07 -16.44 -33.23
C GLU A 932 -26.72 -16.72 -32.56
N SER A 933 -26.45 -17.98 -32.20
CA SER A 933 -25.14 -18.40 -31.66
C SER A 933 -24.00 -18.24 -32.67
N VAL A 934 -24.24 -18.61 -33.93
CA VAL A 934 -23.23 -18.51 -35.00
C VAL A 934 -23.00 -17.05 -35.41
N VAL A 935 -24.04 -16.22 -35.40
CA VAL A 935 -23.95 -14.77 -35.68
C VAL A 935 -23.16 -14.05 -34.59
N LYS A 936 -23.39 -14.37 -33.31
CA LYS A 936 -22.58 -13.86 -32.19
C LYS A 936 -21.13 -14.30 -32.23
N LEU A 937 -20.86 -15.54 -32.61
CA LEU A 937 -19.50 -16.06 -32.75
C LEU A 937 -18.72 -15.42 -33.92
N LYS A 938 -19.42 -14.93 -34.95
CA LYS A 938 -18.81 -14.23 -36.09
C LYS A 938 -18.82 -12.70 -35.98
N GLY A 939 -19.34 -12.13 -34.89
CA GLY A 939 -19.29 -10.69 -34.62
C GLY A 939 -20.09 -9.84 -35.61
N LEU A 940 -21.19 -10.37 -36.16
CA LEU A 940 -22.09 -9.62 -37.05
C LEU A 940 -23.25 -9.01 -36.25
N ASP A 941 -23.61 -7.77 -36.57
CA ASP A 941 -24.66 -7.02 -35.88
C ASP A 941 -26.07 -7.52 -36.25
N ILE A 942 -26.84 -7.92 -35.23
CA ILE A 942 -28.13 -8.62 -35.37
C ILE A 942 -29.25 -7.73 -35.92
N ASP A 943 -29.08 -6.41 -35.88
CA ASP A 943 -30.12 -5.44 -36.24
C ASP A 943 -30.31 -5.23 -37.76
N THR A 944 -29.57 -5.95 -38.61
CA THR A 944 -29.65 -5.83 -40.09
C THR A 944 -30.53 -6.87 -40.79
N ILE A 945 -31.12 -7.83 -40.06
CA ILE A 945 -31.94 -8.88 -40.67
C ILE A 945 -33.43 -8.52 -40.58
N ASN A 946 -33.96 -7.95 -41.65
CA ASN A 946 -35.40 -7.74 -41.85
C ASN A 946 -36.16 -9.07 -41.77
N GLN A 947 -36.99 -9.23 -40.74
CA GLN A 947 -37.89 -10.38 -40.57
C GLN A 947 -39.13 -10.21 -41.44
N ASN A 948 -39.04 -10.66 -42.70
CA ASN A 948 -40.20 -11.15 -43.43
C ASN A 948 -40.08 -12.68 -43.49
N TYR A 949 -41.04 -13.37 -42.86
CA TYR A 949 -41.68 -14.63 -43.26
C TYR A 949 -42.17 -15.43 -42.03
N THR A 950 -43.49 -15.54 -41.98
CA THR A 950 -44.32 -16.64 -41.43
C THR A 950 -43.81 -18.00 -41.93
N VAL A 951 -43.79 -19.10 -41.18
CA VAL A 951 -44.85 -19.84 -40.44
C VAL A 951 -44.20 -20.60 -39.28
#